data_AF-A0A963N3V8-F1
#
_entry.id   AF-A0A963N3V8-F1
#
_cell.length_a   1.000
_cell.length_b   1.000
_cell.length_c   1.000
_cell.angle_alpha   90.00
_cell.angle_beta   90.00
_cell.angle_gamma   90.00
#
_symmetry.space_group_name_H-M   'P 1'
#
loop_
_entity.id
_entity.type
_entity.pdbx_description
1 polymer ?
#
loop_
_entity_poly.entity_id
_entity_poly.type
_entity_poly.pdbx_seq_one_letter_code
_entity_poly.pdbx_strand_id
1 'polypeptide(L)'
;MTAPDPAPLQPSAPWRRYGARFALRVLAVVLVLAVIWLPHILHFHIDRSPPSAEITSTLSSTPDDARLDEIASITLAVSLDISPREIVPTARAILDGRLSAPEFLDRPIALSDYPDDFSRGSPTFQLVMASLETERILLKAYANTTLDAYLKRALERSVAFAHYEAQVRDANGFLWNDHAVAARVSVLVQLWRHIRTRTDVSDASKRAIVELALRSARLLSKPDHFTVRTNHGVMQNLALLQLTAAFPAFRETAKWRQLALERLMLQLGFYVSDEGVVLEHSAEYHELGNQLLHFALRLVDLNGLVVPARLEAAASHTQRFLTVLRRPDGSLPLIGNTKALTRRKAHAPTSGAESGDTAPALFPLSGYAVWRDTGTQDQTRGQVAIAWAKHDRHGHKHADEMSWHWWNGGTDWITASGYWPYGAAGFNAANGWRGSNAPHLPGEPGNSARRVTLLASASTPTLRFLALQRTGPGALVLDRQFVQLSPDQILVVDFATGAEHGIETLWTASPDLSFRKTDATTVESSADMRGRHLKIQTAGDPTPELRIARGETVPFSGWVVVHRHPRSAPSLEAFQPGPESVKATLFTLQQKGTAENSATPTIAPGARPEAWSLTLDSGNSTHLRLTRQGRSLVLEDTANGSQNTVPLDTPAPLASRQAALRTAMTDAIAQYPQWRNLKHYRIKMTYLVLALFALLEIAYLIVNWRTGGWRPTKAIHITIVAGWTCAALWMHGVYFGG
;
A
#
# COMPACT_ATOMS: atom_id res chain seq x y z
N MET A 1 81.04 40.37 -29.09
CA MET A 1 79.63 40.78 -29.12
C MET A 1 78.78 39.53 -29.21
N THR A 2 78.21 39.10 -28.09
CA THR A 2 77.26 37.98 -27.99
C THR A 2 75.94 38.55 -27.49
N ALA A 3 74.88 38.39 -28.28
CA ALA A 3 73.54 38.87 -27.96
C ALA A 3 72.95 38.07 -26.77
N PRO A 4 72.18 38.69 -25.86
CA PRO A 4 71.59 37.98 -24.73
C PRO A 4 70.32 37.23 -25.14
N ASP A 5 70.14 36.03 -24.58
CA ASP A 5 68.96 35.19 -24.72
C ASP A 5 67.69 35.89 -24.17
N PRO A 6 66.52 35.77 -24.84
CA PRO A 6 65.27 36.33 -24.33
C PRO A 6 64.77 35.51 -23.13
N ALA A 7 64.62 36.18 -21.98
CA ALA A 7 64.03 35.61 -20.78
C ALA A 7 62.58 35.12 -21.00
N PRO A 8 62.16 34.01 -20.36
CA PRO A 8 60.80 33.50 -20.50
C PRO A 8 59.77 34.51 -20.00
N LEU A 9 58.79 34.83 -20.84
CA LEU A 9 57.66 35.73 -20.53
C LEU A 9 56.91 35.23 -19.28
N GLN A 10 57.15 35.85 -18.12
CA GLN A 10 56.29 35.65 -16.95
C GLN A 10 54.94 36.33 -17.18
N PRO A 11 53.80 35.65 -16.93
CA PRO A 11 52.48 36.27 -17.06
C PRO A 11 52.36 37.45 -16.09
N SER A 12 51.92 38.60 -16.62
CA SER A 12 51.82 39.85 -15.84
C SER A 12 50.92 39.67 -14.60
N ALA A 13 51.21 40.42 -13.53
CA ALA A 13 50.48 40.39 -12.25
C ALA A 13 48.93 40.40 -12.32
N PRO A 14 48.24 41.05 -13.29
CA PRO A 14 46.80 40.97 -13.43
C PRO A 14 46.25 39.56 -13.73
N TRP A 15 46.95 38.75 -14.54
CA TRP A 15 46.49 37.41 -14.92
C TRP A 15 46.55 36.42 -13.75
N ARG A 16 47.56 36.54 -12.87
CA ARG A 16 47.64 35.75 -11.63
C ARG A 16 46.48 36.05 -10.67
N ARG A 17 46.07 37.32 -10.56
CA ARG A 17 44.93 37.74 -9.72
C ARG A 17 43.59 37.30 -10.28
N TYR A 18 43.41 37.30 -11.61
CA TYR A 18 42.22 36.75 -12.24
C TYR A 18 42.12 35.24 -11.99
N GLY A 19 43.20 34.49 -12.19
CA GLY A 19 43.23 33.03 -11.97
C GLY A 19 42.81 32.63 -10.56
N ALA A 20 43.36 33.30 -9.53
CA ALA A 20 42.98 33.04 -8.14
C ALA A 20 41.49 33.34 -7.85
N ARG A 21 40.96 34.46 -8.37
CA ARG A 21 39.53 34.82 -8.19
C ARG A 21 38.60 33.90 -8.96
N PHE A 22 39.00 33.48 -10.16
CA PHE A 22 38.26 32.50 -10.95
C PHE A 22 38.21 31.15 -10.22
N ALA A 23 39.34 30.67 -9.71
CA ALA A 23 39.40 29.45 -8.91
C ALA A 23 38.46 29.51 -7.69
N LEU A 24 38.37 30.65 -7.00
CA LEU A 24 37.44 30.81 -5.88
C LEU A 24 35.96 30.80 -6.31
N ARG A 25 35.62 31.37 -7.47
CA ARG A 25 34.24 31.30 -8.01
C ARG A 25 33.88 29.89 -8.46
N VAL A 26 34.82 29.19 -9.10
CA VAL A 26 34.68 27.77 -9.44
C VAL A 26 34.47 26.95 -8.17
N LEU A 27 35.29 27.18 -7.12
CA LEU A 27 35.13 26.50 -5.84
C LEU A 27 33.73 26.74 -5.23
N ALA A 28 33.23 27.97 -5.27
CA ALA A 28 31.89 28.29 -4.78
C ALA A 28 30.79 27.51 -5.54
N VAL A 29 30.92 27.38 -6.87
CA VAL A 29 30.00 26.56 -7.66
C VAL A 29 30.14 25.07 -7.37
N VAL A 30 31.37 24.58 -7.19
CA VAL A 30 31.62 23.18 -6.79
C VAL A 30 30.98 22.88 -5.44
N LEU A 31 31.00 23.81 -4.47
CA LEU A 31 30.31 23.66 -3.20
C LEU A 31 28.78 23.59 -3.37
N VAL A 32 28.20 24.39 -4.26
CA VAL A 32 26.77 24.32 -4.61
C VAL A 32 26.44 22.95 -5.20
N LEU A 33 27.24 22.46 -6.15
CA LEU A 33 27.06 21.13 -6.74
C LEU A 33 27.23 20.01 -5.70
N ALA A 34 28.13 20.18 -4.73
CA ALA A 34 28.27 19.26 -3.60
C ALA A 34 27.00 19.24 -2.74
N VAL A 35 26.39 20.39 -2.43
CA VAL A 35 25.08 20.44 -1.73
C VAL A 35 24.00 19.70 -2.53
N ILE A 36 24.01 19.82 -3.86
CA ILE A 36 23.03 19.15 -4.75
C ILE A 36 23.25 17.63 -4.83
N TRP A 37 24.47 17.11 -4.76
CA TRP A 37 24.74 15.70 -5.04
C TRP A 37 25.23 14.87 -3.85
N LEU A 38 25.89 15.48 -2.86
CA LEU A 38 26.47 14.76 -1.73
C LEU A 38 25.42 13.97 -0.93
N PRO A 39 24.23 14.49 -0.59
CA PRO A 39 23.21 13.69 0.11
C PRO A 39 22.78 12.45 -0.69
N HIS A 40 22.67 12.56 -2.01
CA HIS A 40 22.31 11.45 -2.90
C HIS A 40 23.41 10.39 -2.98
N ILE A 41 24.66 10.83 -3.07
CA ILE A 41 25.82 9.93 -3.06
C ILE A 41 25.92 9.23 -1.70
N LEU A 42 25.80 9.96 -0.60
CA LEU A 42 25.87 9.41 0.75
C LEU A 42 24.73 8.42 1.02
N HIS A 43 23.54 8.65 0.47
CA HIS A 43 22.41 7.74 0.61
C HIS A 43 22.69 6.35 0.03
N PHE A 44 23.31 6.26 -1.15
CA PHE A 44 23.65 4.96 -1.75
C PHE A 44 25.07 4.48 -1.43
N HIS A 45 25.86 5.28 -0.71
CA HIS A 45 27.17 4.89 -0.26
C HIS A 45 27.08 3.87 0.89
N ILE A 46 27.77 2.74 0.71
CA ILE A 46 27.98 1.69 1.71
C ILE A 46 29.42 1.22 1.64
N ASP A 47 29.92 0.62 2.72
CA ASP A 47 31.16 -0.16 2.65
C ASP A 47 30.95 -1.36 1.71
N ARG A 48 31.82 -1.48 0.70
CA ARG A 48 31.82 -2.56 -0.30
C ARG A 48 33.01 -3.50 -0.14
N SER A 49 33.78 -3.36 0.94
CA SER A 49 34.88 -4.27 1.27
C SER A 49 34.34 -5.70 1.40
N PRO A 50 35.03 -6.69 0.80
CA PRO A 50 34.59 -8.07 0.86
C PRO A 50 34.74 -8.64 2.29
N PRO A 51 33.98 -9.69 2.65
CA PRO A 51 34.22 -10.41 3.89
C PRO A 51 35.60 -11.07 3.86
N SER A 52 36.20 -11.32 5.03
CA SER A 52 37.46 -12.06 5.09
C SER A 52 37.26 -13.51 4.59
N ALA A 53 38.35 -14.15 4.16
CA ALA A 53 38.33 -15.56 3.78
C ALA A 53 37.87 -16.45 4.95
N GLU A 54 38.24 -16.09 6.18
CA GLU A 54 37.79 -16.75 7.42
C GLU A 54 36.27 -16.69 7.58
N ILE A 55 35.65 -15.52 7.38
CA ILE A 55 34.18 -15.39 7.42
C ILE A 55 33.53 -16.28 6.37
N THR A 56 34.06 -16.27 5.14
CA THR A 56 33.52 -17.10 4.05
C THR A 56 33.65 -18.59 4.35
N SER A 57 34.77 -19.00 4.95
CA SER A 57 35.01 -20.37 5.42
C SER A 57 34.00 -20.77 6.51
N THR A 58 33.80 -19.94 7.53
CA THR A 58 32.82 -20.19 8.60
C THR A 58 31.40 -20.35 8.05
N LEU A 59 31.00 -19.50 7.10
CA LEU A 59 29.66 -19.55 6.49
C LEU A 59 29.41 -20.82 5.66
N SER A 60 30.46 -21.53 5.25
CA SER A 60 30.33 -22.79 4.51
C SER A 60 29.76 -23.93 5.37
N SER A 61 29.84 -23.81 6.70
CA SER A 61 29.39 -24.83 7.66
C SER A 61 28.39 -24.31 8.69
N THR A 62 28.25 -22.99 8.86
CA THR A 62 27.37 -22.38 9.88
C THR A 62 26.46 -21.31 9.27
N PRO A 63 25.14 -21.29 9.55
CA PRO A 63 24.37 -22.25 10.36
C PRO A 63 24.16 -23.59 9.63
N ASP A 64 23.51 -24.57 10.26
CA ASP A 64 23.17 -25.84 9.62
C ASP A 64 22.19 -25.66 8.43
N ASP A 65 22.10 -26.69 7.58
CA ASP A 65 21.27 -26.67 6.36
C ASP A 65 19.78 -26.48 6.68
N ALA A 66 19.25 -27.13 7.72
CA ALA A 66 17.83 -27.07 8.06
C ALA A 66 17.41 -25.64 8.45
N ARG A 67 18.27 -24.94 9.19
CA ARG A 67 18.08 -23.54 9.55
C ARG A 67 18.13 -22.63 8.34
N LEU A 68 19.03 -22.86 7.38
CA LEU A 68 19.03 -22.10 6.13
C LEU A 68 17.78 -22.35 5.29
N ASP A 69 17.34 -23.60 5.19
CA ASP A 69 16.11 -23.98 4.47
C ASP A 69 14.88 -23.29 5.09
N GLU A 70 14.81 -23.25 6.43
CA GLU A 70 13.75 -22.53 7.13
C GLU A 70 13.79 -21.01 6.88
N ILE A 71 14.96 -20.37 7.03
CA ILE A 71 15.11 -18.93 6.79
C ILE A 71 14.76 -18.57 5.34
N ALA A 72 15.17 -19.41 4.39
CA ALA A 72 14.87 -19.26 2.97
C ALA A 72 13.36 -19.39 2.65
N SER A 73 12.63 -20.18 3.43
CA SER A 73 11.18 -20.37 3.26
C SER A 73 10.36 -19.11 3.58
N ILE A 74 10.91 -18.21 4.41
CA ILE A 74 10.29 -16.93 4.78
C ILE A 74 10.46 -15.95 3.62
N THR A 75 9.46 -15.93 2.73
CA THR A 75 9.45 -15.07 1.55
C THR A 75 8.81 -13.72 1.84
N LEU A 76 9.59 -12.64 1.69
CA LEU A 76 9.13 -11.25 1.72
C LEU A 76 8.85 -10.70 0.31
N ALA A 77 8.89 -11.56 -0.71
CA ALA A 77 8.86 -11.16 -2.11
C ALA A 77 7.47 -10.90 -2.68
N VAL A 78 7.42 -9.96 -3.63
CA VAL A 78 6.33 -9.88 -4.61
C VAL A 78 6.57 -10.95 -5.66
N SER A 79 5.57 -11.79 -5.94
CA SER A 79 5.72 -12.92 -6.87
C SER A 79 5.16 -12.62 -8.25
N LEU A 80 5.61 -13.37 -9.27
CA LEU A 80 5.00 -13.39 -10.60
C LEU A 80 3.67 -14.18 -10.63
N ASP A 81 3.18 -14.61 -9.46
CA ASP A 81 1.92 -15.33 -9.27
C ASP A 81 1.85 -16.66 -10.08
N ILE A 82 3.02 -17.28 -10.32
CA ILE A 82 3.16 -18.57 -11.01
C ILE A 82 2.65 -19.72 -10.12
N SER A 83 1.70 -20.50 -10.64
CA SER A 83 1.13 -21.62 -9.89
C SER A 83 2.16 -22.74 -9.64
N PRO A 84 2.04 -23.55 -8.57
CA PRO A 84 2.98 -24.64 -8.29
C PRO A 84 3.16 -25.64 -9.44
N ARG A 85 2.12 -25.86 -10.26
CA ARG A 85 2.17 -26.76 -11.43
C ARG A 85 2.95 -26.16 -12.59
N GLU A 86 2.95 -24.83 -12.71
CA GLU A 86 3.62 -24.09 -13.78
C GLU A 86 5.09 -23.78 -13.47
N ILE A 87 5.57 -23.97 -12.23
CA ILE A 87 6.96 -23.65 -11.83
C ILE A 87 7.99 -24.32 -12.75
N VAL A 88 7.89 -25.63 -12.99
CA VAL A 88 8.87 -26.37 -13.81
C VAL A 88 8.78 -26.00 -15.30
N PRO A 89 7.59 -25.92 -15.92
CA PRO A 89 7.43 -25.36 -17.26
C PRO A 89 8.02 -23.95 -17.42
N THR A 90 7.71 -23.03 -16.51
CA THR A 90 8.24 -21.66 -16.54
C THR A 90 9.75 -21.65 -16.38
N ALA A 91 10.32 -22.44 -15.46
CA ALA A 91 11.76 -22.56 -15.27
C ALA A 91 12.46 -23.10 -16.53
N ARG A 92 11.85 -24.05 -17.25
CA ARG A 92 12.38 -24.54 -18.53
C ARG A 92 12.41 -23.42 -19.57
N ALA A 93 11.34 -22.65 -19.71
CA ALA A 93 11.33 -21.50 -20.61
C ALA A 93 12.41 -20.47 -20.26
N ILE A 94 12.69 -20.26 -18.95
CA ILE A 94 13.78 -19.39 -18.49
C ILE A 94 15.15 -19.93 -18.91
N LEU A 95 15.37 -21.25 -18.90
CA LEU A 95 16.59 -21.86 -19.46
C LEU A 95 16.73 -21.56 -20.95
N ASP A 96 15.61 -21.55 -21.68
CA ASP A 96 15.54 -21.21 -23.10
C ASP A 96 15.56 -19.68 -23.36
N GLY A 97 15.81 -18.86 -22.34
CA GLY A 97 15.95 -17.41 -22.46
C GLY A 97 14.62 -16.64 -22.55
N ARG A 98 13.51 -17.21 -22.07
CA ARG A 98 12.17 -16.61 -22.15
C ARG A 98 11.46 -16.59 -20.79
N LEU A 99 10.76 -15.50 -20.49
CA LEU A 99 9.90 -15.39 -19.30
C LEU A 99 8.45 -15.13 -19.72
N SER A 100 7.53 -15.91 -19.16
CA SER A 100 6.09 -15.66 -19.24
C SER A 100 5.55 -15.41 -17.83
N ALA A 101 4.77 -14.34 -17.68
CA ALA A 101 4.08 -14.00 -16.45
C ALA A 101 2.76 -13.30 -16.82
N PRO A 102 1.69 -14.05 -17.10
CA PRO A 102 0.45 -13.51 -17.66
C PRO A 102 -0.19 -12.37 -16.84
N GLU A 103 -0.01 -12.39 -15.51
CA GLU A 103 -0.50 -11.35 -14.59
C GLU A 103 0.23 -10.00 -14.75
N PHE A 104 1.37 -9.98 -15.44
CA PHE A 104 2.23 -8.80 -15.60
C PHE A 104 2.56 -8.48 -17.07
N LEU A 105 2.51 -9.47 -17.94
CA LEU A 105 2.99 -9.41 -19.32
C LEU A 105 1.92 -9.96 -20.27
N ASP A 106 1.52 -9.14 -21.25
CA ASP A 106 0.58 -9.55 -22.31
C ASP A 106 1.16 -10.65 -23.21
N ARG A 107 2.50 -10.75 -23.26
CA ARG A 107 3.23 -11.74 -24.05
C ARG A 107 4.56 -12.09 -23.37
N PRO A 108 5.10 -13.31 -23.61
CA PRO A 108 6.41 -13.68 -23.11
C PRO A 108 7.51 -12.70 -23.58
N ILE A 109 8.47 -12.42 -22.72
CA ILE A 109 9.63 -11.57 -23.01
C ILE A 109 10.89 -12.43 -23.17
N ALA A 110 11.84 -11.95 -23.98
CA ALA A 110 13.19 -12.50 -24.02
C ALA A 110 14.00 -11.96 -22.84
N LEU A 111 14.77 -12.83 -22.18
CA LEU A 111 15.69 -12.46 -21.12
C LEU A 111 17.03 -12.03 -21.73
N SER A 112 17.48 -10.84 -21.35
CA SER A 112 18.74 -10.22 -21.78
C SER A 112 19.76 -10.12 -20.65
N ASP A 113 19.48 -10.75 -19.51
CA ASP A 113 20.21 -10.62 -18.24
C ASP A 113 20.19 -9.15 -17.73
N TYR A 114 21.08 -8.84 -16.78
CA TYR A 114 21.02 -7.58 -16.03
C TYR A 114 21.87 -6.48 -16.68
N PRO A 115 21.38 -5.21 -16.71
CA PRO A 115 20.20 -4.68 -16.01
C PRO A 115 18.87 -4.75 -16.76
N ASP A 116 18.88 -5.20 -18.01
CA ASP A 116 17.73 -5.13 -18.90
C ASP A 116 16.51 -5.87 -18.35
N ASP A 117 16.70 -7.02 -17.73
CA ASP A 117 15.62 -7.85 -17.20
C ASP A 117 14.79 -7.18 -16.09
N PHE A 118 15.38 -6.33 -15.24
CA PHE A 118 14.64 -5.65 -14.17
C PHE A 118 14.22 -4.21 -14.50
N SER A 119 14.69 -3.65 -15.62
CA SER A 119 14.47 -2.23 -15.96
C SER A 119 13.30 -1.98 -16.91
N ARG A 120 12.60 -3.04 -17.32
CA ARG A 120 11.49 -3.00 -18.30
C ARG A 120 10.15 -3.24 -17.62
N GLY A 121 9.05 -2.89 -18.30
CA GLY A 121 7.69 -3.14 -17.81
C GLY A 121 7.19 -2.16 -16.75
N SER A 122 6.06 -2.49 -16.13
CA SER A 122 5.43 -1.66 -15.10
C SER A 122 6.29 -1.56 -13.84
N PRO A 123 6.15 -0.51 -12.99
CA PRO A 123 6.90 -0.40 -11.75
C PRO A 123 6.80 -1.64 -10.84
N THR A 124 5.62 -2.26 -10.77
CA THR A 124 5.41 -3.50 -10.00
C THR A 124 6.19 -4.67 -10.60
N PHE A 125 6.24 -4.80 -11.93
CA PHE A 125 7.04 -5.84 -12.58
C PHE A 125 8.55 -5.62 -12.35
N GLN A 126 9.03 -4.38 -12.46
CA GLN A 126 10.43 -4.03 -12.15
C GLN A 126 10.81 -4.38 -10.70
N LEU A 127 9.92 -4.11 -9.74
CA LEU A 127 10.08 -4.52 -8.33
C LEU A 127 10.23 -6.04 -8.20
N VAL A 128 9.36 -6.82 -8.83
CA VAL A 128 9.39 -8.30 -8.81
C VAL A 128 10.72 -8.82 -9.38
N MET A 129 11.15 -8.27 -10.52
CA MET A 129 12.40 -8.68 -11.17
C MET A 129 13.64 -8.30 -10.36
N ALA A 130 13.66 -7.10 -9.76
CA ALA A 130 14.74 -6.68 -8.86
C ALA A 130 14.78 -7.46 -7.53
N SER A 131 13.70 -8.16 -7.19
CA SER A 131 13.59 -9.08 -6.04
C SER A 131 14.16 -10.48 -6.31
N LEU A 132 14.75 -10.72 -7.49
CA LEU A 132 15.29 -12.00 -7.96
C LEU A 132 14.23 -13.11 -8.11
N GLU A 133 13.03 -12.77 -8.59
CA GLU A 133 11.95 -13.76 -8.73
C GLU A 133 12.21 -14.79 -9.84
N THR A 134 12.94 -14.43 -10.89
CA THR A 134 13.36 -15.39 -11.93
C THR A 134 14.26 -16.47 -11.34
N GLU A 135 15.21 -16.06 -10.49
CA GLU A 135 16.14 -16.93 -9.78
C GLU A 135 15.38 -17.79 -8.76
N ARG A 136 14.38 -17.23 -8.08
CA ARG A 136 13.50 -17.99 -7.19
C ARG A 136 12.73 -19.09 -7.94
N ILE A 137 12.19 -18.81 -9.13
CA ILE A 137 11.49 -19.82 -9.95
C ILE A 137 12.44 -20.97 -10.30
N LEU A 138 13.68 -20.64 -10.71
CA LEU A 138 14.71 -21.65 -11.00
C LEU A 138 15.06 -22.48 -9.75
N LEU A 139 15.24 -21.87 -8.57
CA LEU A 139 15.51 -22.58 -7.33
C LEU A 139 14.36 -23.48 -6.89
N LYS A 140 13.10 -23.03 -7.07
CA LYS A 140 11.91 -23.88 -6.83
C LYS A 140 11.86 -25.06 -7.80
N ALA A 141 12.18 -24.85 -9.08
CA ALA A 141 12.23 -25.94 -10.04
C ALA A 141 13.36 -26.93 -9.74
N TYR A 142 14.53 -26.45 -9.28
CA TYR A 142 15.60 -27.31 -8.77
C TYR A 142 15.11 -28.14 -7.57
N ALA A 143 14.45 -27.53 -6.58
CA ALA A 143 13.90 -28.27 -5.44
C ALA A 143 12.87 -29.34 -5.86
N ASN A 144 12.09 -29.08 -6.90
CA ASN A 144 11.07 -30.01 -7.40
C ASN A 144 11.63 -31.16 -8.27
N THR A 145 12.78 -30.97 -8.93
CA THR A 145 13.27 -31.89 -9.98
C THR A 145 14.68 -32.43 -9.73
N THR A 146 15.45 -31.78 -8.86
CA THR A 146 16.89 -32.00 -8.64
C THR A 146 17.76 -31.82 -9.89
N LEU A 147 17.23 -31.22 -10.97
CA LEU A 147 17.99 -31.00 -12.20
C LEU A 147 18.94 -29.82 -12.05
N ASP A 148 20.24 -30.12 -12.01
CA ASP A 148 21.33 -29.15 -11.77
C ASP A 148 21.35 -27.96 -12.75
N ALA A 149 20.80 -28.11 -13.96
CA ALA A 149 20.68 -27.03 -14.93
C ALA A 149 19.95 -25.80 -14.36
N TYR A 150 18.93 -26.01 -13.52
CA TYR A 150 18.19 -24.93 -12.87
C TYR A 150 19.03 -24.21 -11.81
N LEU A 151 19.73 -24.95 -10.93
CA LEU A 151 20.62 -24.37 -9.92
C LEU A 151 21.77 -23.60 -10.58
N LYS A 152 22.37 -24.17 -11.63
CA LYS A 152 23.45 -23.52 -12.38
C LYS A 152 22.99 -22.20 -13.00
N ARG A 153 21.82 -22.18 -13.66
CA ARG A 153 21.28 -20.94 -14.24
C ARG A 153 20.91 -19.90 -13.17
N ALA A 154 20.36 -20.33 -12.03
CA ALA A 154 20.05 -19.43 -10.91
C ALA A 154 21.34 -18.79 -10.36
N LEU A 155 22.41 -19.58 -10.22
CA LEU A 155 23.72 -19.10 -9.78
C LEU A 155 24.33 -18.12 -10.78
N GLU A 156 24.38 -18.47 -12.07
CA GLU A 156 24.92 -17.61 -13.13
C GLU A 156 24.26 -16.23 -13.15
N ARG A 157 22.93 -16.20 -13.12
CA ARG A 157 22.15 -14.96 -13.11
C ARG A 157 22.35 -14.17 -11.83
N SER A 158 22.37 -14.83 -10.66
CA SER A 158 22.62 -14.16 -9.38
C SER A 158 24.02 -13.56 -9.27
N VAL A 159 25.03 -14.23 -9.83
CA VAL A 159 26.40 -13.70 -9.92
C VAL A 159 26.46 -12.50 -10.87
N ALA A 160 25.82 -12.58 -12.05
CA ALA A 160 25.72 -11.46 -12.97
C ALA A 160 25.05 -10.23 -12.32
N PHE A 161 23.96 -10.46 -11.57
CA PHE A 161 23.31 -9.42 -10.78
C PHE A 161 24.25 -8.81 -9.74
N ALA A 162 24.95 -9.67 -8.96
CA ALA A 162 25.88 -9.23 -7.93
C ALA A 162 27.02 -8.37 -8.51
N HIS A 163 27.55 -8.74 -9.67
CA HIS A 163 28.61 -8.00 -10.37
C HIS A 163 28.11 -6.65 -10.87
N TYR A 164 26.93 -6.61 -11.50
CA TYR A 164 26.30 -5.37 -11.93
C TYR A 164 26.06 -4.42 -10.75
N GLU A 165 25.41 -4.91 -9.68
CA GLU A 165 25.14 -4.14 -8.47
C GLU A 165 26.44 -3.63 -7.82
N ALA A 166 27.52 -4.41 -7.85
CA ALA A 166 28.82 -4.02 -7.31
C ALA A 166 29.45 -2.82 -8.05
N GLN A 167 29.21 -2.68 -9.35
CA GLN A 167 29.79 -1.65 -10.23
C GLN A 167 28.99 -0.35 -10.23
N VAL A 168 27.69 -0.42 -9.98
CA VAL A 168 26.81 0.75 -9.98
C VAL A 168 27.06 1.65 -8.76
N ARG A 169 26.94 2.97 -8.95
CA ARG A 169 27.09 4.00 -7.90
C ARG A 169 25.87 4.89 -7.73
N ASP A 170 24.83 4.66 -8.53
CA ASP A 170 23.60 5.44 -8.53
C ASP A 170 22.40 4.50 -8.69
N ALA A 171 21.27 4.81 -8.06
CA ALA A 171 20.10 3.97 -8.16
C ALA A 171 19.59 3.90 -9.61
N ASN A 172 19.47 2.67 -10.12
CA ASN A 172 18.83 2.35 -11.38
C ASN A 172 17.54 1.56 -11.12
N GLY A 173 16.39 2.15 -11.44
CA GLY A 173 15.07 1.53 -11.20
C GLY A 173 14.91 1.01 -9.77
N PHE A 174 14.59 -0.27 -9.65
CA PHE A 174 14.35 -0.96 -8.38
C PHE A 174 15.57 -1.67 -7.79
N LEU A 175 16.78 -1.50 -8.36
CA LEU A 175 18.02 -2.19 -7.92
C LEU A 175 18.29 -2.10 -6.40
N TRP A 176 18.08 -0.91 -5.83
CA TRP A 176 18.25 -0.59 -4.41
C TRP A 176 16.95 -0.13 -3.76
N ASN A 177 15.80 -0.52 -4.32
CA ASN A 177 14.52 -0.29 -3.66
C ASN A 177 14.45 -1.08 -2.33
N ASP A 178 13.87 -0.47 -1.29
CA ASP A 178 13.71 -1.04 0.05
C ASP A 178 13.14 -2.46 0.05
N HIS A 179 12.00 -2.66 -0.62
CA HIS A 179 11.32 -3.94 -0.71
C HIS A 179 12.08 -4.92 -1.59
N ALA A 180 12.59 -4.50 -2.75
CA ALA A 180 13.39 -5.37 -3.61
C ALA A 180 14.61 -5.97 -2.88
N VAL A 181 15.33 -5.13 -2.13
CA VAL A 181 16.49 -5.55 -1.35
C VAL A 181 16.08 -6.47 -0.20
N ALA A 182 14.95 -6.21 0.46
CA ALA A 182 14.42 -7.11 1.49
C ALA A 182 14.01 -8.47 0.92
N ALA A 183 13.27 -8.47 -0.19
CA ALA A 183 12.70 -9.65 -0.83
C ALA A 183 13.75 -10.64 -1.34
N ARG A 184 14.85 -10.13 -1.94
CA ARG A 184 15.90 -10.97 -2.52
C ARG A 184 16.70 -11.75 -1.47
N VAL A 185 16.68 -11.37 -0.19
CA VAL A 185 17.44 -12.04 0.88
C VAL A 185 17.14 -13.53 0.93
N SER A 186 15.87 -13.92 0.94
CA SER A 186 15.50 -15.35 0.97
C SER A 186 16.02 -16.13 -0.24
N VAL A 187 16.12 -15.50 -1.42
CA VAL A 187 16.73 -16.10 -2.62
C VAL A 187 18.21 -16.33 -2.43
N LEU A 188 18.92 -15.34 -1.87
CA LEU A 188 20.36 -15.45 -1.57
C LEU A 188 20.65 -16.51 -0.52
N VAL A 189 19.81 -16.63 0.52
CA VAL A 189 19.92 -17.68 1.54
C VAL A 189 19.72 -19.06 0.93
N GLN A 190 18.66 -19.24 0.11
CA GLN A 190 18.38 -20.51 -0.56
C GLN A 190 19.51 -20.91 -1.51
N LEU A 191 19.98 -19.96 -2.32
CA LEU A 191 21.09 -20.20 -3.23
C LEU A 191 22.36 -20.56 -2.45
N TRP A 192 22.70 -19.82 -1.39
CA TRP A 192 23.85 -20.10 -0.53
C TRP A 192 23.80 -21.52 0.05
N ARG A 193 22.64 -21.93 0.58
CA ARG A 193 22.41 -23.29 1.10
C ARG A 193 22.74 -24.38 0.08
N HIS A 194 22.44 -24.16 -1.20
CA HIS A 194 22.68 -25.17 -2.24
C HIS A 194 24.11 -25.18 -2.79
N ILE A 195 24.83 -24.05 -2.71
CA ILE A 195 26.16 -23.92 -3.34
C ILE A 195 27.34 -23.99 -2.36
N ARG A 196 27.14 -23.71 -1.07
CA ARG A 196 28.25 -23.46 -0.12
C ARG A 196 29.23 -24.62 0.02
N THR A 197 28.74 -25.86 -0.01
CA THR A 197 29.55 -27.09 0.12
C THR A 197 29.94 -27.71 -1.23
N ARG A 198 29.44 -27.19 -2.35
CA ARG A 198 29.69 -27.75 -3.69
C ARG A 198 31.13 -27.45 -4.15
N THR A 199 31.81 -28.47 -4.68
CA THR A 199 33.19 -28.34 -5.19
C THR A 199 33.26 -27.92 -6.66
N ASP A 200 32.17 -28.11 -7.41
CA ASP A 200 32.02 -27.68 -8.80
C ASP A 200 31.65 -26.19 -8.93
N VAL A 201 31.35 -25.52 -7.82
CA VAL A 201 31.10 -24.08 -7.77
C VAL A 201 32.37 -23.33 -7.37
N SER A 202 32.79 -22.37 -8.20
CA SER A 202 33.99 -21.58 -7.97
C SER A 202 33.90 -20.72 -6.69
N ASP A 203 35.04 -20.52 -6.03
CA ASP A 203 35.15 -19.61 -4.87
C ASP A 203 34.82 -18.16 -5.22
N ALA A 204 35.03 -17.75 -6.47
CA ALA A 204 34.61 -16.43 -6.95
C ALA A 204 33.09 -16.28 -6.94
N SER A 205 32.36 -17.29 -7.45
CA SER A 205 30.89 -17.31 -7.43
C SER A 205 30.34 -17.35 -6.00
N LYS A 206 30.91 -18.18 -5.11
CA LYS A 206 30.55 -18.23 -3.69
C LYS A 206 30.73 -16.87 -3.02
N ARG A 207 31.90 -16.23 -3.22
CA ARG A 207 32.18 -14.88 -2.70
C ARG A 207 31.20 -13.84 -3.22
N ALA A 208 30.87 -13.84 -4.51
CA ALA A 208 29.93 -12.88 -5.10
C ALA A 208 28.55 -12.91 -4.41
N ILE A 209 28.05 -14.10 -4.06
CA ILE A 209 26.77 -14.26 -3.35
C ILE A 209 26.87 -13.74 -1.91
N VAL A 210 27.91 -14.12 -1.17
CA VAL A 210 28.11 -13.66 0.21
C VAL A 210 28.31 -12.14 0.27
N GLU A 211 29.05 -11.57 -0.67
CA GLU A 211 29.23 -10.12 -0.76
C GLU A 211 27.94 -9.38 -1.10
N LEU A 212 27.09 -9.94 -1.98
CA LEU A 212 25.77 -9.35 -2.27
C LEU A 212 24.86 -9.39 -1.03
N ALA A 213 24.90 -10.47 -0.24
CA ALA A 213 24.20 -10.55 1.03
C ALA A 213 24.70 -9.49 2.02
N LEU A 214 26.03 -9.32 2.15
CA LEU A 214 26.65 -8.31 3.00
C LEU A 214 26.27 -6.87 2.59
N ARG A 215 26.34 -6.55 1.29
CA ARG A 215 25.93 -5.23 0.77
C ARG A 215 24.44 -4.97 0.97
N SER A 216 23.60 -6.00 0.85
CA SER A 216 22.17 -5.91 1.15
C SER A 216 21.91 -5.59 2.62
N ALA A 217 22.61 -6.26 3.55
CA ALA A 217 22.52 -5.98 5.00
C ALA A 217 22.92 -4.52 5.32
N ARG A 218 24.04 -4.07 4.74
CA ARG A 218 24.54 -2.70 4.92
C ARG A 218 23.53 -1.66 4.43
N LEU A 219 22.94 -1.87 3.26
CA LEU A 219 21.91 -0.99 2.71
C LEU A 219 20.65 -0.96 3.60
N LEU A 220 20.11 -2.12 3.98
CA LEU A 220 18.95 -2.24 4.87
C LEU A 220 19.18 -1.59 6.25
N SER A 221 20.44 -1.60 6.73
CA SER A 221 20.80 -1.00 8.01
C SER A 221 20.88 0.53 7.99
N LYS A 222 20.93 1.15 6.81
CA LYS A 222 21.03 2.62 6.71
C LYS A 222 19.78 3.31 7.25
N PRO A 223 19.91 4.37 8.06
CA PRO A 223 18.76 5.08 8.62
C PRO A 223 17.94 5.79 7.56
N ASP A 224 18.59 6.41 6.57
CA ASP A 224 17.96 7.14 5.47
C ASP A 224 17.42 6.23 4.37
N HIS A 225 17.68 4.93 4.41
CA HIS A 225 17.05 3.92 3.54
C HIS A 225 15.82 3.26 4.17
N PHE A 226 15.57 3.48 5.46
CA PHE A 226 14.50 2.81 6.20
C PHE A 226 13.14 3.46 5.94
N THR A 227 12.20 2.70 5.38
CA THR A 227 10.84 3.16 5.07
C THR A 227 9.91 2.90 6.26
N VAL A 228 10.08 3.70 7.30
CA VAL A 228 9.43 3.52 8.62
C VAL A 228 7.89 3.47 8.57
N ARG A 229 7.28 4.13 7.57
CA ARG A 229 5.84 4.41 7.52
C ARG A 229 4.97 3.24 7.05
N THR A 230 5.54 2.24 6.40
CA THR A 230 4.77 1.20 5.68
C THR A 230 5.26 -0.20 6.03
N ASN A 231 4.53 -1.21 5.55
CA ASN A 231 4.94 -2.61 5.59
C ASN A 231 6.34 -2.86 5.00
N HIS A 232 6.84 -1.99 4.10
CA HIS A 232 8.21 -2.09 3.58
C HIS A 232 9.24 -1.98 4.70
N GLY A 233 9.05 -1.07 5.66
CA GLY A 233 9.95 -0.98 6.82
C GLY A 233 9.92 -2.25 7.68
N VAL A 234 8.74 -2.84 7.87
CA VAL A 234 8.63 -4.13 8.58
C VAL A 234 9.45 -5.19 7.82
N MET A 235 9.26 -5.30 6.51
CA MET A 235 10.03 -6.23 5.66
C MET A 235 11.54 -5.96 5.69
N GLN A 236 12.00 -4.70 5.73
CA GLN A 236 13.43 -4.38 5.85
C GLN A 236 14.01 -4.94 7.15
N ASN A 237 13.29 -4.82 8.26
CA ASN A 237 13.72 -5.36 9.55
C ASN A 237 13.70 -6.90 9.56
N LEU A 238 12.68 -7.53 8.96
CA LEU A 238 12.64 -8.97 8.81
C LEU A 238 13.78 -9.49 7.94
N ALA A 239 14.06 -8.83 6.82
CA ALA A 239 15.18 -9.19 5.95
C ALA A 239 16.53 -9.03 6.65
N LEU A 240 16.68 -8.02 7.51
CA LEU A 240 17.87 -7.84 8.33
C LEU A 240 18.01 -8.98 9.36
N LEU A 241 16.91 -9.41 10.00
CA LEU A 241 16.89 -10.60 10.87
C LEU A 241 17.18 -11.90 10.10
N GLN A 242 16.70 -12.04 8.86
CA GLN A 242 17.03 -13.18 8.00
C GLN A 242 18.53 -13.21 7.70
N LEU A 243 19.13 -12.06 7.36
CA LEU A 243 20.55 -11.96 7.08
C LEU A 243 21.39 -12.29 8.31
N THR A 244 21.03 -11.81 9.50
CA THR A 244 21.78 -12.08 10.73
C THR A 244 21.66 -13.53 11.18
N ALA A 245 20.53 -14.19 10.92
CA ALA A 245 20.35 -15.61 11.20
C ALA A 245 21.07 -16.51 10.20
N ALA A 246 21.08 -16.16 8.92
CA ALA A 246 21.68 -16.97 7.84
C ALA A 246 23.19 -16.73 7.68
N PHE A 247 23.67 -15.53 8.02
CA PHE A 247 25.07 -15.13 7.88
C PHE A 247 25.65 -14.63 9.22
N PRO A 248 25.70 -15.49 10.26
CA PRO A 248 26.03 -15.06 11.61
C PRO A 248 27.48 -14.57 11.77
N ALA A 249 28.38 -14.94 10.85
CA ALA A 249 29.80 -14.61 10.90
C ALA A 249 30.15 -13.19 10.41
N PHE A 250 29.20 -12.40 9.87
CA PHE A 250 29.47 -11.00 9.54
C PHE A 250 29.78 -10.19 10.81
N ARG A 251 30.75 -9.27 10.71
CA ARG A 251 31.24 -8.48 11.87
C ARG A 251 30.14 -7.64 12.49
N GLU A 252 29.23 -7.11 11.67
CA GLU A 252 28.16 -6.22 12.07
C GLU A 252 26.88 -6.94 12.53
N THR A 253 26.82 -8.29 12.45
CA THR A 253 25.60 -9.08 12.71
C THR A 253 24.92 -8.75 14.02
N ALA A 254 25.66 -8.65 15.13
CA ALA A 254 25.08 -8.35 16.43
C ALA A 254 24.38 -6.97 16.45
N LYS A 255 24.98 -5.96 15.80
CA LYS A 255 24.42 -4.61 15.68
C LYS A 255 23.16 -4.60 14.80
N TRP A 256 23.19 -5.30 13.68
CA TRP A 256 22.05 -5.39 12.77
C TRP A 256 20.86 -6.10 13.37
N ARG A 257 21.11 -7.18 14.13
CA ARG A 257 20.08 -7.93 14.84
C ARG A 257 19.34 -7.04 15.85
N GLN A 258 20.10 -6.27 16.64
CA GLN A 258 19.54 -5.34 17.61
C GLN A 258 18.76 -4.21 16.93
N LEU A 259 19.33 -3.60 15.89
CA LEU A 259 18.70 -2.53 15.11
C LEU A 259 17.36 -2.97 14.50
N ALA A 260 17.28 -4.18 13.96
CA ALA A 260 16.06 -4.72 13.37
C ALA A 260 14.95 -4.85 14.41
N LEU A 261 15.28 -5.36 15.60
CA LEU A 261 14.31 -5.50 16.70
C LEU A 261 13.84 -4.12 17.20
N GLU A 262 14.77 -3.17 17.39
CA GLU A 262 14.44 -1.81 17.82
C GLU A 262 13.50 -1.11 16.84
N ARG A 263 13.81 -1.17 15.53
CA ARG A 263 12.97 -0.57 14.49
C ARG A 263 11.61 -1.26 14.38
N LEU A 264 11.55 -2.58 14.52
CA LEU A 264 10.27 -3.31 14.52
C LEU A 264 9.40 -2.87 15.71
N MET A 265 9.99 -2.75 16.90
CA MET A 265 9.28 -2.30 18.11
C MET A 265 8.81 -0.84 18.00
N LEU A 266 9.60 0.03 17.36
CA LEU A 266 9.18 1.38 17.01
C LEU A 266 7.95 1.35 16.08
N GLN A 267 7.99 0.54 15.01
CA GLN A 267 6.89 0.45 14.04
C GLN A 267 5.61 -0.12 14.65
N LEU A 268 5.69 -1.10 15.56
CA LEU A 268 4.52 -1.61 16.30
C LEU A 268 3.78 -0.51 17.09
N GLY A 269 4.42 0.64 17.32
CA GLY A 269 3.83 1.87 17.84
C GLY A 269 2.58 2.35 17.10
N PHE A 270 2.58 2.18 15.79
CA PHE A 270 1.57 2.75 14.90
C PHE A 270 1.16 1.82 13.75
N TYR A 271 1.89 0.73 13.49
CA TYR A 271 1.58 -0.22 12.42
C TYR A 271 0.34 -1.06 12.73
N VAL A 272 0.14 -1.43 14.00
CA VAL A 272 -0.99 -2.23 14.49
C VAL A 272 -1.68 -1.47 15.62
N SER A 273 -3.01 -1.35 15.56
CA SER A 273 -3.79 -0.83 16.69
C SER A 273 -3.84 -1.83 17.85
N ASP A 274 -4.19 -1.36 19.04
CA ASP A 274 -4.50 -2.22 20.19
C ASP A 274 -5.71 -3.16 19.95
N GLU A 275 -6.59 -2.77 19.02
CA GLU A 275 -7.68 -3.57 18.45
C GLU A 275 -7.22 -4.71 17.54
N GLY A 276 -5.93 -4.79 17.22
CA GLY A 276 -5.37 -5.84 16.37
C GLY A 276 -5.48 -5.57 14.88
N VAL A 277 -5.67 -4.33 14.45
CA VAL A 277 -5.80 -4.02 13.02
C VAL A 277 -4.49 -3.42 12.50
N VAL A 278 -3.93 -4.03 11.45
CA VAL A 278 -2.88 -3.41 10.63
C VAL A 278 -3.44 -2.16 9.95
N LEU A 279 -2.86 -0.99 10.22
CA LEU A 279 -3.43 0.31 9.88
C LEU A 279 -3.15 0.78 8.44
N GLU A 280 -3.05 -0.16 7.50
CA GLU A 280 -2.81 0.09 6.07
C GLU A 280 -4.08 0.04 5.23
N HIS A 281 -5.27 0.18 5.83
CA HIS A 281 -6.53 0.45 5.12
C HIS A 281 -6.93 -0.56 4.03
N SER A 282 -6.39 -1.77 4.05
CA SER A 282 -6.71 -2.82 3.08
C SER A 282 -6.79 -4.18 3.75
N ALA A 283 -7.75 -4.99 3.33
CA ALA A 283 -7.91 -6.35 3.81
C ALA A 283 -6.74 -7.25 3.38
N GLU A 284 -6.26 -7.12 2.14
CA GLU A 284 -5.09 -7.88 1.66
C GLU A 284 -3.80 -7.46 2.39
N TYR A 285 -3.64 -6.16 2.69
CA TYR A 285 -2.50 -5.68 3.47
C TYR A 285 -2.60 -6.00 4.95
N HIS A 286 -3.82 -6.19 5.48
CA HIS A 286 -4.01 -6.78 6.80
C HIS A 286 -3.53 -8.24 6.84
N GLU A 287 -3.92 -9.07 5.86
CA GLU A 287 -3.44 -10.46 5.75
C GLU A 287 -1.91 -10.51 5.65
N LEU A 288 -1.31 -9.66 4.81
CA LEU A 288 0.13 -9.53 4.68
C LEU A 288 0.79 -9.10 5.99
N GLY A 289 0.29 -8.05 6.64
CA GLY A 289 0.82 -7.58 7.92
C GLY A 289 0.77 -8.65 9.00
N ASN A 290 -0.34 -9.41 9.09
CA ASN A 290 -0.44 -10.56 9.97
C ASN A 290 0.65 -11.61 9.68
N GLN A 291 0.86 -11.95 8.40
CA GLN A 291 1.93 -12.88 8.00
C GLN A 291 3.32 -12.36 8.39
N LEU A 292 3.60 -11.07 8.16
CA LEU A 292 4.86 -10.44 8.52
C LEU A 292 5.13 -10.49 10.03
N LEU A 293 4.10 -10.30 10.87
CA LEU A 293 4.25 -10.40 12.32
C LEU A 293 4.57 -11.83 12.77
N HIS A 294 3.98 -12.85 12.15
CA HIS A 294 4.31 -14.25 12.44
C HIS A 294 5.74 -14.60 11.98
N PHE A 295 6.16 -14.08 10.82
CA PHE A 295 7.56 -14.16 10.39
C PHE A 295 8.49 -13.44 11.37
N ALA A 296 8.07 -12.31 11.94
CA ALA A 296 8.83 -11.60 12.95
C ALA A 296 9.05 -12.45 14.21
N LEU A 297 8.01 -13.08 14.74
CA LEU A 297 8.12 -14.00 15.88
C LEU A 297 9.19 -15.06 15.61
N ARG A 298 9.09 -15.73 14.47
CA ARG A 298 10.02 -16.81 14.12
C ARG A 298 11.43 -16.29 13.86
N LEU A 299 11.60 -15.15 13.22
CA LEU A 299 12.92 -14.58 12.94
C LEU A 299 13.63 -14.06 14.19
N VAL A 300 12.88 -13.52 15.16
CA VAL A 300 13.42 -13.13 16.48
C VAL A 300 13.95 -14.37 17.21
N ASP A 301 13.17 -15.45 17.24
CA ASP A 301 13.57 -16.74 17.82
C ASP A 301 14.77 -17.38 17.10
N LEU A 302 14.75 -17.41 15.75
CA LEU A 302 15.88 -17.86 14.92
C LEU A 302 17.13 -16.99 15.08
N ASN A 303 17.06 -15.82 15.73
CA ASN A 303 18.21 -15.00 16.07
C ASN A 303 18.68 -15.20 17.52
N GLY A 304 18.07 -16.13 18.26
CA GLY A 304 18.33 -16.38 19.68
C GLY A 304 17.91 -15.23 20.59
N LEU A 305 16.93 -14.43 20.16
CA LEU A 305 16.41 -13.30 20.94
C LEU A 305 15.12 -13.71 21.66
N VAL A 306 14.85 -13.05 22.79
CA VAL A 306 13.56 -13.18 23.47
C VAL A 306 12.50 -12.45 22.65
N VAL A 307 11.40 -13.16 22.34
CA VAL A 307 10.24 -12.58 21.67
C VAL A 307 9.58 -11.53 22.58
N PRO A 308 9.46 -10.26 22.13
CA PRO A 308 8.77 -9.26 22.93
C PRO A 308 7.27 -9.57 23.07
N ALA A 309 6.73 -9.49 24.29
CA ALA A 309 5.30 -9.74 24.55
C ALA A 309 4.36 -8.87 23.69
N ARG A 310 4.77 -7.63 23.37
CA ARG A 310 4.01 -6.75 22.47
C ARG A 310 3.93 -7.31 21.05
N LEU A 311 4.99 -7.93 20.54
CA LEU A 311 5.00 -8.52 19.21
C LEU A 311 4.10 -9.76 19.16
N GLU A 312 4.16 -10.61 20.20
CA GLU A 312 3.28 -11.76 20.35
C GLU A 312 1.80 -11.36 20.43
N ALA A 313 1.48 -10.36 21.26
CA ALA A 313 0.14 -9.80 21.35
C ALA A 313 -0.32 -9.24 19.99
N ALA A 314 0.53 -8.48 19.29
CA ALA A 314 0.20 -7.93 17.98
C ALA A 314 -0.13 -9.05 16.96
N ALA A 315 0.72 -10.08 16.85
CA ALA A 315 0.49 -11.21 15.95
C ALA A 315 -0.82 -11.97 16.27
N SER A 316 -1.08 -12.20 17.56
CA SER A 316 -2.33 -12.84 18.01
C SER A 316 -3.56 -11.99 17.69
N HIS A 317 -3.49 -10.69 17.95
CA HIS A 317 -4.61 -9.77 17.74
C HIS A 317 -4.93 -9.58 16.26
N THR A 318 -3.90 -9.46 15.40
CA THR A 318 -4.09 -9.43 13.94
C THR A 318 -4.67 -10.73 13.41
N GLN A 319 -4.29 -11.87 13.96
CA GLN A 319 -4.86 -13.15 13.55
C GLN A 319 -6.36 -13.23 13.89
N ARG A 320 -6.78 -12.69 15.05
CA ARG A 320 -8.21 -12.62 15.41
C ARG A 320 -8.99 -11.71 14.47
N PHE A 321 -8.50 -10.51 14.18
CA PHE A 321 -9.16 -9.62 13.20
C PHE A 321 -9.21 -10.25 11.80
N LEU A 322 -8.13 -10.86 11.32
CA LEU A 322 -8.12 -11.55 10.03
C LEU A 322 -9.14 -12.70 9.98
N THR A 323 -9.27 -13.44 11.07
CA THR A 323 -10.28 -14.51 11.21
C THR A 323 -11.69 -13.94 11.12
N VAL A 324 -11.92 -12.69 11.56
CA VAL A 324 -13.18 -11.95 11.44
C VAL A 324 -13.40 -11.34 10.05
N LEU A 325 -12.33 -10.87 9.41
CA LEU A 325 -12.40 -10.22 8.11
C LEU A 325 -12.60 -11.22 6.97
N ARG A 326 -12.02 -12.41 7.08
CA ARG A 326 -12.10 -13.44 6.03
C ARG A 326 -13.53 -13.92 5.82
N ARG A 327 -13.94 -13.99 4.55
CA ARG A 327 -15.26 -14.50 4.14
C ARG A 327 -15.29 -16.02 4.29
N PRO A 328 -16.49 -16.63 4.40
CA PRO A 328 -16.66 -18.08 4.41
C PRO A 328 -16.00 -18.81 3.23
N ASP A 329 -15.92 -18.19 2.04
CA ASP A 329 -15.26 -18.75 0.87
C ASP A 329 -13.72 -18.58 0.85
N GLY A 330 -13.15 -18.04 1.93
CA GLY A 330 -11.72 -17.79 2.11
C GLY A 330 -11.22 -16.47 1.52
N SER A 331 -12.05 -15.75 0.75
CA SER A 331 -11.71 -14.46 0.17
C SER A 331 -11.81 -13.32 1.19
N LEU A 332 -11.43 -12.10 0.78
CA LEU A 332 -11.44 -10.89 1.61
C LEU A 332 -12.36 -9.83 0.98
N PRO A 333 -13.00 -8.96 1.79
CA PRO A 333 -13.74 -7.81 1.27
C PRO A 333 -12.81 -6.84 0.53
N LEU A 334 -13.28 -6.26 -0.58
CA LEU A 334 -12.52 -5.38 -1.48
C LEU A 334 -12.26 -3.98 -0.89
N ILE A 335 -11.77 -3.92 0.35
CA ILE A 335 -11.43 -2.68 1.03
C ILE A 335 -10.02 -2.26 0.63
N GLY A 336 -9.85 -0.99 0.22
CA GLY A 336 -8.56 -0.45 -0.22
C GLY A 336 -7.93 -1.26 -1.35
N ASN A 337 -6.60 -1.39 -1.32
CA ASN A 337 -5.86 -2.24 -2.25
C ASN A 337 -6.05 -3.74 -1.92
N THR A 338 -7.24 -4.28 -2.17
CA THR A 338 -7.55 -5.71 -2.08
C THR A 338 -8.05 -6.23 -3.43
N LYS A 339 -7.54 -7.39 -3.88
CA LYS A 339 -7.95 -8.01 -5.15
C LYS A 339 -9.18 -8.92 -4.99
N ALA A 340 -10.11 -8.85 -5.94
CA ALA A 340 -11.24 -9.79 -5.97
C ALA A 340 -10.80 -11.24 -6.24
N LEU A 341 -11.63 -12.19 -5.78
CA LEU A 341 -11.55 -13.63 -6.08
C LEU A 341 -10.21 -14.30 -5.72
N THR A 342 -9.39 -13.66 -4.87
CA THR A 342 -8.16 -14.25 -4.36
C THR A 342 -8.50 -15.26 -3.27
N ARG A 343 -8.70 -16.54 -3.65
CA ARG A 343 -8.82 -17.65 -2.69
C ARG A 343 -7.43 -18.09 -2.26
N ARG A 344 -7.07 -17.85 -1.00
CA ARG A 344 -5.86 -18.40 -0.39
C ARG A 344 -6.24 -19.50 0.59
N LYS A 345 -5.51 -20.61 0.58
CA LYS A 345 -5.67 -21.66 1.60
C LYS A 345 -5.50 -20.99 2.96
N ALA A 346 -6.50 -21.15 3.84
CA ALA A 346 -6.35 -20.79 5.24
C ALA A 346 -5.07 -21.47 5.75
N HIS A 347 -4.18 -20.73 6.39
CA HIS A 347 -3.22 -21.39 7.27
C HIS A 347 -4.05 -22.13 8.30
N ALA A 348 -3.73 -23.40 8.55
CA ALA A 348 -4.43 -24.20 9.55
C ALA A 348 -4.54 -23.35 10.83
N PRO A 349 -5.73 -23.22 11.42
CA PRO A 349 -5.88 -22.44 12.64
C PRO A 349 -4.83 -22.95 13.63
N THR A 350 -3.96 -22.06 14.12
CA THR A 350 -3.19 -22.35 15.31
C THR A 350 -4.21 -22.81 16.35
N SER A 351 -4.02 -24.04 16.84
CA SER A 351 -4.90 -24.71 17.79
C SER A 351 -5.21 -23.75 18.95
N GLY A 352 -6.40 -23.17 18.95
CA GLY A 352 -6.80 -22.11 19.88
C GLY A 352 -7.72 -21.03 19.31
N ALA A 353 -7.83 -20.88 17.98
CA ALA A 353 -8.87 -20.03 17.39
C ALA A 353 -10.22 -20.76 17.47
N GLU A 354 -11.03 -20.44 18.48
CA GLU A 354 -12.40 -20.91 18.60
C GLU A 354 -13.14 -20.67 17.29
N SER A 355 -13.42 -21.76 16.58
CA SER A 355 -14.42 -21.83 15.53
C SER A 355 -15.78 -21.61 16.20
N GLY A 356 -16.19 -20.36 16.41
CA GLY A 356 -17.41 -20.10 17.15
C GLY A 356 -17.87 -18.66 17.27
N ASP A 357 -17.01 -17.65 17.10
CA ASP A 357 -17.47 -16.29 17.39
C ASP A 357 -18.20 -15.65 16.19
N THR A 358 -19.52 -15.74 16.25
CA THR A 358 -20.49 -15.32 15.24
C THR A 358 -21.08 -13.93 15.54
N ALA A 359 -20.61 -13.31 16.63
CA ALA A 359 -20.99 -11.97 17.00
C ALA A 359 -20.50 -10.96 15.94
N PRO A 360 -21.31 -9.93 15.60
CA PRO A 360 -20.79 -8.81 14.83
C PRO A 360 -19.65 -8.15 15.59
N ALA A 361 -18.55 -7.93 14.88
CA ALA A 361 -17.33 -7.39 15.44
C ALA A 361 -17.19 -5.91 15.11
N LEU A 362 -16.79 -5.12 16.11
CA LEU A 362 -16.68 -3.67 16.01
C LEU A 362 -15.28 -3.23 16.46
N PHE A 363 -14.57 -2.50 15.59
CA PHE A 363 -13.21 -2.01 15.79
C PHE A 363 -13.21 -0.48 15.63
N PRO A 364 -13.68 0.25 16.65
CA PRO A 364 -13.98 1.67 16.52
C PRO A 364 -12.74 2.56 16.39
N LEU A 365 -11.60 2.21 17.00
CA LEU A 365 -10.34 2.93 16.81
C LEU A 365 -9.82 2.77 15.39
N SER A 366 -9.91 1.56 14.85
CA SER A 366 -9.33 1.18 13.56
C SER A 366 -10.27 1.48 12.37
N GLY A 367 -11.57 1.61 12.66
CA GLY A 367 -12.59 2.04 11.73
C GLY A 367 -13.26 0.92 10.93
N TYR A 368 -13.62 -0.19 11.58
CA TYR A 368 -14.26 -1.33 10.92
C TYR A 368 -15.44 -1.89 11.71
N ALA A 369 -16.45 -2.37 10.99
CA ALA A 369 -17.47 -3.28 11.52
C ALA A 369 -17.63 -4.46 10.57
N VAL A 370 -17.74 -5.67 11.12
CA VAL A 370 -17.98 -6.88 10.33
C VAL A 370 -19.16 -7.65 10.91
N TRP A 371 -20.19 -7.83 10.10
CA TRP A 371 -21.42 -8.54 10.44
C TRP A 371 -21.46 -9.84 9.65
N ARG A 372 -21.70 -10.95 10.32
CA ARG A 372 -21.76 -12.28 9.70
C ARG A 372 -23.09 -12.94 9.93
N ASP A 373 -23.54 -13.71 8.95
CA ASP A 373 -24.69 -14.58 9.14
C ASP A 373 -24.27 -16.05 9.30
N THR A 374 -24.95 -16.74 10.21
CA THR A 374 -24.72 -18.14 10.57
C THR A 374 -25.78 -19.03 9.96
N GLY A 375 -25.86 -19.03 8.63
CA GLY A 375 -26.58 -20.08 7.92
C GLY A 375 -26.00 -21.47 8.26
N THR A 376 -26.88 -22.45 8.47
CA THR A 376 -26.54 -23.86 8.74
C THR A 376 -26.06 -24.60 7.48
N GLN A 377 -26.15 -23.98 6.30
CA GLN A 377 -25.58 -24.48 5.05
C GLN A 377 -24.65 -23.42 4.44
N ASP A 378 -23.60 -23.85 3.73
CA ASP A 378 -22.70 -23.00 2.91
C ASP A 378 -23.44 -22.14 1.86
N GLN A 379 -24.74 -22.37 1.69
CA GLN A 379 -25.58 -21.72 0.70
C GLN A 379 -26.11 -20.34 1.13
N THR A 380 -26.15 -20.03 2.45
CA THR A 380 -26.77 -18.79 2.99
C THR A 380 -25.87 -17.95 3.88
N ARG A 381 -24.60 -18.30 4.09
CA ARG A 381 -23.68 -17.47 4.89
C ARG A 381 -23.36 -16.16 4.16
N GLY A 382 -23.68 -15.04 4.80
CA GLY A 382 -23.38 -13.70 4.33
C GLY A 382 -22.36 -12.98 5.22
N GLN A 383 -21.68 -12.00 4.64
CA GLN A 383 -20.83 -11.06 5.36
C GLN A 383 -21.12 -9.64 4.87
N VAL A 384 -21.29 -8.73 5.82
CA VAL A 384 -21.25 -7.28 5.59
C VAL A 384 -20.00 -6.73 6.27
N ALA A 385 -19.13 -6.06 5.53
CA ALA A 385 -17.96 -5.38 6.07
C ALA A 385 -18.09 -3.87 5.79
N ILE A 386 -18.06 -3.05 6.83
CA ILE A 386 -18.18 -1.59 6.76
C ILE A 386 -16.85 -0.98 7.18
N ALA A 387 -16.34 -0.03 6.40
CA ALA A 387 -15.06 0.61 6.63
C ALA A 387 -15.18 2.14 6.71
N TRP A 388 -14.65 2.73 7.78
CA TRP A 388 -14.45 4.17 7.95
C TRP A 388 -13.04 4.52 8.42
N ALA A 389 -12.12 3.57 8.26
CA ALA A 389 -10.73 3.68 8.67
C ALA A 389 -10.06 4.91 8.04
N LYS A 390 -9.47 5.76 8.88
CA LYS A 390 -8.77 6.99 8.48
C LYS A 390 -7.56 7.23 9.39
N HIS A 391 -6.42 6.63 9.00
CA HIS A 391 -5.15 6.81 9.69
C HIS A 391 -4.17 7.48 8.74
N ASP A 392 -4.00 8.79 8.90
CA ASP A 392 -3.17 9.58 8.01
C ASP A 392 -1.71 9.10 8.00
N ARG A 393 -1.05 9.29 6.84
CA ARG A 393 0.36 8.94 6.58
C ARG A 393 0.66 7.44 6.42
N HIS A 394 -0.31 6.56 6.56
CA HIS A 394 -0.21 5.15 6.17
C HIS A 394 -0.42 4.94 4.65
N GLY A 395 -0.08 3.74 4.16
CA GLY A 395 -0.24 3.34 2.77
C GLY A 395 -1.64 2.81 2.43
N HIS A 396 -1.87 2.57 1.13
CA HIS A 396 -3.02 1.82 0.58
C HIS A 396 -4.44 2.33 0.88
N LYS A 397 -4.53 3.55 1.44
CA LYS A 397 -5.81 4.24 1.70
C LYS A 397 -6.48 4.74 0.42
N HIS A 398 -7.77 4.43 0.27
CA HIS A 398 -8.67 5.03 -0.73
C HIS A 398 -9.52 6.14 -0.10
N ALA A 399 -10.24 6.90 -0.92
CA ALA A 399 -11.32 7.78 -0.46
C ALA A 399 -12.64 6.98 -0.40
N ASP A 400 -12.82 6.24 0.68
CA ASP A 400 -13.85 5.21 0.82
C ASP A 400 -14.44 5.17 2.24
N GLU A 401 -14.32 6.23 3.04
CA GLU A 401 -14.87 6.19 4.39
C GLU A 401 -16.40 6.15 4.38
N MET A 402 -16.98 5.25 5.19
CA MET A 402 -18.40 4.86 5.18
C MET A 402 -18.80 3.99 3.97
N SER A 403 -17.82 3.42 3.27
CA SER A 403 -18.08 2.36 2.31
C SER A 403 -18.38 1.04 3.01
N TRP A 404 -19.05 0.14 2.29
CA TRP A 404 -19.42 -1.17 2.78
C TRP A 404 -19.38 -2.23 1.68
N HIS A 405 -19.25 -3.48 2.07
CA HIS A 405 -19.18 -4.62 1.17
C HIS A 405 -20.18 -5.66 1.62
N TRP A 406 -21.02 -6.13 0.70
CA TRP A 406 -21.99 -7.17 0.97
C TRP A 406 -21.72 -8.38 0.09
N TRP A 407 -21.23 -9.42 0.73
CA TRP A 407 -21.00 -10.71 0.12
C TRP A 407 -21.99 -11.71 0.68
N ASN A 408 -22.67 -12.46 -0.18
CA ASN A 408 -23.57 -13.52 0.27
C ASN A 408 -23.57 -14.67 -0.75
N GLY A 409 -23.33 -15.89 -0.29
CA GLY A 409 -23.44 -17.10 -1.10
C GLY A 409 -22.54 -17.15 -2.34
N GLY A 410 -21.33 -16.57 -2.26
CA GLY A 410 -20.36 -16.58 -3.35
C GLY A 410 -20.40 -15.36 -4.28
N THR A 411 -21.31 -14.42 -4.04
CA THR A 411 -21.48 -13.24 -4.89
C THR A 411 -21.26 -11.94 -4.10
N ASP A 412 -20.47 -11.04 -4.69
CA ASP A 412 -20.32 -9.65 -4.26
C ASP A 412 -21.49 -8.82 -4.80
N TRP A 413 -22.51 -8.61 -3.96
CA TRP A 413 -23.72 -7.86 -4.31
C TRP A 413 -23.51 -6.35 -4.24
N ILE A 414 -22.72 -5.90 -3.27
CA ILE A 414 -22.25 -4.52 -3.16
C ILE A 414 -20.75 -4.55 -2.86
N THR A 415 -19.97 -3.82 -3.65
CA THR A 415 -18.51 -3.81 -3.55
C THR A 415 -17.92 -2.46 -3.98
N ALA A 416 -16.59 -2.41 -4.12
CA ALA A 416 -15.80 -1.28 -4.60
C ALA A 416 -14.84 -1.75 -5.72
N SER A 417 -14.08 -0.81 -6.29
CA SER A 417 -13.13 -1.08 -7.38
C SER A 417 -11.99 -2.02 -6.95
N GLY A 418 -11.58 -1.98 -5.68
CA GLY A 418 -10.46 -2.76 -5.15
C GLY A 418 -9.10 -2.28 -5.65
N TYR A 419 -8.11 -3.16 -5.68
CA TYR A 419 -6.73 -2.80 -6.01
C TYR A 419 -6.51 -2.45 -7.50
N TRP A 420 -6.62 -1.17 -7.85
CA TRP A 420 -6.23 -0.67 -9.18
C TRP A 420 -4.71 -0.73 -9.41
N PRO A 421 -4.24 -1.25 -10.56
CA PRO A 421 -2.81 -1.34 -10.85
C PRO A 421 -2.11 0.02 -10.84
N TYR A 422 -0.95 0.09 -10.18
CA TYR A 422 -0.13 1.30 -10.15
C TYR A 422 0.33 1.71 -11.55
N GLY A 423 0.15 2.99 -11.88
CA GLY A 423 0.52 3.55 -13.19
C GLY A 423 -0.50 3.31 -14.31
N ALA A 424 -1.55 2.52 -14.07
CA ALA A 424 -2.63 2.36 -15.04
C ALA A 424 -3.53 3.61 -15.10
N ALA A 425 -4.12 3.86 -16.28
CA ALA A 425 -5.13 4.90 -16.44
C ALA A 425 -6.31 4.65 -15.49
N GLY A 426 -6.91 5.72 -14.95
CA GLY A 426 -8.01 5.62 -13.99
C GLY A 426 -7.62 5.42 -12.52
N PHE A 427 -6.32 5.23 -12.21
CA PHE A 427 -5.86 4.96 -10.83
C PHE A 427 -6.36 5.97 -9.78
N ASN A 428 -6.26 7.27 -10.06
CA ASN A 428 -6.71 8.30 -9.12
C ASN A 428 -8.23 8.30 -8.91
N ALA A 429 -9.00 7.94 -9.95
CA ALA A 429 -10.45 7.87 -9.87
C ALA A 429 -10.91 6.60 -9.12
N ALA A 430 -10.25 5.47 -9.38
CA ALA A 430 -10.49 4.20 -8.69
C ALA A 430 -10.14 4.26 -7.19
N ASN A 431 -9.10 5.02 -6.81
CA ASN A 431 -8.77 5.26 -5.40
C ASN A 431 -9.52 6.46 -4.81
N GLY A 432 -10.29 7.18 -5.64
CA GLY A 432 -11.15 8.29 -5.25
C GLY A 432 -12.55 7.82 -4.87
N TRP A 433 -13.42 8.77 -4.54
CA TRP A 433 -14.75 8.48 -4.01
C TRP A 433 -15.62 7.61 -4.94
N ARG A 434 -15.54 7.87 -6.25
CA ARG A 434 -16.27 7.12 -7.29
C ARG A 434 -15.77 5.69 -7.50
N GLY A 435 -14.61 5.33 -6.96
CA GLY A 435 -14.15 3.94 -6.92
C GLY A 435 -14.73 3.14 -5.76
N SER A 436 -15.45 3.79 -4.86
CA SER A 436 -16.11 3.22 -3.68
C SER A 436 -17.62 3.40 -3.74
N ASN A 437 -18.31 3.05 -2.64
CA ASN A 437 -19.73 3.34 -2.43
C ASN A 437 -19.98 4.32 -1.26
N ALA A 438 -18.95 5.06 -0.82
CA ALA A 438 -19.09 6.12 0.16
C ALA A 438 -19.84 7.34 -0.43
N PRO A 439 -20.66 8.06 0.35
CA PRO A 439 -21.36 9.25 -0.12
C PRO A 439 -20.38 10.44 -0.20
N HIS A 440 -20.47 11.22 -1.28
CA HIS A 440 -19.51 12.29 -1.57
C HIS A 440 -20.11 13.42 -2.41
N LEU A 441 -19.42 14.56 -2.45
CA LEU A 441 -19.80 15.64 -3.38
C LEU A 441 -19.42 15.27 -4.81
N PRO A 442 -20.23 15.68 -5.81
CA PRO A 442 -19.80 15.63 -7.21
C PRO A 442 -18.43 16.28 -7.40
N GLY A 443 -17.47 15.53 -7.94
CA GLY A 443 -16.11 16.02 -8.19
C GLY A 443 -15.24 16.20 -6.94
N GLU A 444 -15.63 15.67 -5.77
CA GLU A 444 -14.82 15.74 -4.56
C GLU A 444 -13.43 15.10 -4.80
N PRO A 445 -12.32 15.80 -4.48
CA PRO A 445 -11.00 15.19 -4.58
C PRO A 445 -10.84 14.05 -3.56
N GLY A 446 -10.22 12.94 -3.96
CA GLY A 446 -9.96 11.81 -3.04
C GLY A 446 -9.03 12.15 -1.86
N ASN A 447 -8.26 13.23 -1.96
CA ASN A 447 -7.42 13.76 -0.90
C ASN A 447 -8.07 14.92 -0.09
N SER A 448 -9.39 15.11 -0.22
CA SER A 448 -10.14 16.12 0.53
C SER A 448 -9.94 15.97 2.05
N ALA A 449 -9.85 17.12 2.74
CA ALA A 449 -9.79 17.13 4.20
C ALA A 449 -11.13 16.62 4.77
N ARG A 450 -11.03 15.69 5.72
CA ARG A 450 -12.20 15.02 6.30
C ARG A 450 -11.90 14.34 7.62
N ARG A 451 -12.94 14.17 8.43
CA ARG A 451 -12.94 13.36 9.65
C ARG A 451 -14.14 12.46 9.63
N VAL A 452 -13.99 11.23 10.16
CA VAL A 452 -15.09 10.29 10.29
C VAL A 452 -15.19 9.80 11.72
N THR A 453 -16.42 9.70 12.21
CA THR A 453 -16.74 9.38 13.59
C THR A 453 -17.82 8.31 13.62
N LEU A 454 -17.64 7.29 14.45
CA LEU A 454 -18.70 6.38 14.83
C LEU A 454 -19.63 7.11 15.82
N LEU A 455 -20.91 7.21 15.51
CA LEU A 455 -21.89 7.88 16.37
C LEU A 455 -22.60 6.90 17.31
N ALA A 456 -23.05 5.77 16.75
CA ALA A 456 -23.79 4.76 17.48
C ALA A 456 -23.72 3.39 16.80
N SER A 457 -23.92 2.34 17.58
CA SER A 457 -24.03 0.96 17.10
C SER A 457 -25.06 0.18 17.91
N ALA A 458 -25.64 -0.87 17.33
CA ALA A 458 -26.37 -1.87 18.09
C ALA A 458 -26.26 -3.24 17.42
N SER A 459 -26.32 -4.29 18.22
CA SER A 459 -26.37 -5.66 17.74
C SER A 459 -27.31 -6.47 18.61
N THR A 460 -28.38 -6.96 18.00
CA THR A 460 -29.35 -7.88 18.61
C THR A 460 -29.52 -9.09 17.68
N PRO A 461 -30.15 -10.18 18.14
CA PRO A 461 -30.46 -11.32 17.27
C PRO A 461 -31.33 -10.97 16.06
N THR A 462 -32.15 -9.92 16.16
CA THR A 462 -33.13 -9.53 15.13
C THR A 462 -32.67 -8.37 14.26
N LEU A 463 -31.66 -7.60 14.68
CA LEU A 463 -31.25 -6.36 14.01
C LEU A 463 -29.81 -5.97 14.33
N ARG A 464 -29.12 -5.42 13.34
CA ARG A 464 -27.84 -4.72 13.53
C ARG A 464 -27.94 -3.28 13.04
N PHE A 465 -27.24 -2.38 13.73
CA PHE A 465 -27.24 -0.95 13.46
C PHE A 465 -25.83 -0.38 13.54
N LEU A 466 -25.49 0.55 12.63
CA LEU A 466 -24.28 1.37 12.70
C LEU A 466 -24.57 2.75 12.14
N ALA A 467 -24.24 3.81 12.89
CA ALA A 467 -24.33 5.20 12.44
C ALA A 467 -22.94 5.83 12.39
N LEU A 468 -22.57 6.37 11.24
CA LEU A 468 -21.30 7.04 10.98
C LEU A 468 -21.56 8.47 10.53
N GLN A 469 -20.67 9.39 10.91
CA GLN A 469 -20.66 10.76 10.44
C GLN A 469 -19.31 11.10 9.80
N ARG A 470 -19.35 11.69 8.62
CA ARG A 470 -18.20 12.31 7.96
C ARG A 470 -18.38 13.81 7.90
N THR A 471 -17.44 14.55 8.47
CA THR A 471 -17.29 15.98 8.16
C THR A 471 -16.28 16.12 7.03
N GLY A 472 -16.61 16.93 6.03
CA GLY A 472 -15.81 17.12 4.82
C GLY A 472 -15.34 18.57 4.66
N PRO A 473 -14.97 18.96 3.43
CA PRO A 473 -14.63 20.34 3.10
C PRO A 473 -15.78 21.31 3.37
N GLY A 474 -15.46 22.54 3.80
CA GLY A 474 -16.45 23.59 4.04
C GLY A 474 -17.41 23.22 5.17
N ALA A 475 -18.72 23.35 4.90
CA ALA A 475 -19.79 23.02 5.85
C ALA A 475 -20.35 21.60 5.68
N LEU A 476 -19.70 20.74 4.87
CA LEU A 476 -20.21 19.42 4.55
C LEU A 476 -20.25 18.50 5.78
N VAL A 477 -21.45 17.99 6.07
CA VAL A 477 -21.68 16.90 7.02
C VAL A 477 -22.50 15.82 6.33
N LEU A 478 -22.01 14.59 6.36
CA LEU A 478 -22.69 13.41 5.83
C LEU A 478 -22.87 12.39 6.95
N ASP A 479 -24.10 11.98 7.21
CA ASP A 479 -24.41 10.92 8.15
C ASP A 479 -24.92 9.70 7.38
N ARG A 480 -24.28 8.55 7.57
CA ARG A 480 -24.71 7.27 6.99
C ARG A 480 -25.09 6.29 8.09
N GLN A 481 -26.26 5.69 7.94
CA GLN A 481 -26.78 4.71 8.89
C GLN A 481 -27.08 3.41 8.18
N PHE A 482 -26.63 2.30 8.75
CA PHE A 482 -26.86 0.95 8.26
C PHE A 482 -27.81 0.25 9.21
N VAL A 483 -28.86 -0.38 8.67
CA VAL A 483 -29.77 -1.24 9.41
C VAL A 483 -29.86 -2.59 8.70
N GLN A 484 -29.34 -3.65 9.32
CA GLN A 484 -29.53 -5.02 8.83
C GLN A 484 -30.76 -5.61 9.53
N LEU A 485 -31.83 -5.83 8.77
CA LEU A 485 -33.09 -6.41 9.24
C LEU A 485 -33.06 -7.94 9.16
N SER A 486 -32.36 -8.46 8.15
CA SER A 486 -32.09 -9.87 7.96
C SER A 486 -30.78 -10.04 7.17
N PRO A 487 -30.25 -11.26 7.03
CA PRO A 487 -29.09 -11.53 6.18
C PRO A 487 -29.26 -11.10 4.72
N ASP A 488 -30.51 -11.02 4.25
CA ASP A 488 -30.91 -10.72 2.88
C ASP A 488 -31.51 -9.31 2.72
N GLN A 489 -31.70 -8.56 3.80
CA GLN A 489 -32.31 -7.23 3.76
C GLN A 489 -31.53 -6.20 4.58
N ILE A 490 -31.00 -5.19 3.88
CA ILE A 490 -30.18 -4.12 4.46
C ILE A 490 -30.72 -2.78 4.00
N LEU A 491 -30.92 -1.86 4.94
CA LEU A 491 -31.30 -0.48 4.70
C LEU A 491 -30.11 0.44 4.97
N VAL A 492 -29.84 1.35 4.04
CA VAL A 492 -28.86 2.43 4.21
C VAL A 492 -29.61 3.76 4.17
N VAL A 493 -29.42 4.59 5.20
CA VAL A 493 -30.00 5.94 5.26
C VAL A 493 -28.87 6.97 5.27
N ASP A 494 -28.81 7.75 4.21
CA ASP A 494 -27.85 8.84 4.01
C ASP A 494 -28.52 10.19 4.28
N PHE A 495 -27.88 11.02 5.09
CA PHE A 495 -28.25 12.42 5.31
C PHE A 495 -27.09 13.30 4.85
N ALA A 496 -27.42 14.43 4.22
CA ALA A 496 -26.46 15.45 3.87
C ALA A 496 -26.87 16.81 4.43
N THR A 497 -25.88 17.58 4.87
CA THR A 497 -26.00 18.99 5.24
C THR A 497 -24.81 19.74 4.68
N GLY A 498 -25.04 20.94 4.14
CA GLY A 498 -23.98 21.75 3.53
C GLY A 498 -23.47 21.20 2.19
N ALA A 499 -24.26 20.38 1.49
CA ALA A 499 -23.91 19.80 0.19
C ALA A 499 -24.47 20.63 -0.97
N GLU A 500 -23.92 21.82 -1.24
CA GLU A 500 -24.49 22.81 -2.17
C GLU A 500 -24.93 22.25 -3.54
N HIS A 501 -24.21 21.27 -4.07
CA HIS A 501 -24.48 20.63 -5.36
C HIS A 501 -25.04 19.21 -5.25
N GLY A 502 -25.59 18.84 -4.08
CA GLY A 502 -26.06 17.48 -3.80
C GLY A 502 -24.93 16.50 -3.50
N ILE A 503 -25.29 15.22 -3.36
CA ILE A 503 -24.37 14.12 -3.07
C ILE A 503 -24.53 12.98 -4.08
N GLU A 504 -23.41 12.31 -4.37
CA GLU A 504 -23.36 11.10 -5.18
C GLU A 504 -23.12 9.86 -4.31
N THR A 505 -23.68 8.73 -4.72
CA THR A 505 -23.34 7.42 -4.18
C THR A 505 -23.40 6.39 -5.30
N LEU A 506 -22.38 5.55 -5.40
CA LEU A 506 -22.28 4.53 -6.44
C LEU A 506 -22.41 3.14 -5.80
N TRP A 507 -23.35 2.34 -6.28
CA TRP A 507 -23.55 0.97 -5.83
C TRP A 507 -23.03 0.03 -6.91
N THR A 508 -21.76 -0.40 -6.80
CA THR A 508 -21.13 -1.33 -7.75
C THR A 508 -21.33 -2.76 -7.29
N ALA A 509 -21.68 -3.68 -8.21
CA ALA A 509 -21.81 -5.11 -7.95
C ALA A 509 -20.78 -5.94 -8.74
N SER A 510 -20.80 -7.26 -8.57
CA SER A 510 -19.91 -8.19 -9.30
C SER A 510 -19.97 -7.99 -10.83
N PRO A 511 -18.82 -8.08 -11.55
CA PRO A 511 -18.76 -8.01 -13.02
C PRO A 511 -19.69 -8.98 -13.77
N ASP A 512 -20.07 -10.08 -13.13
CA ASP A 512 -20.89 -11.15 -13.72
C ASP A 512 -22.40 -10.86 -13.63
N LEU A 513 -22.79 -9.75 -12.99
CA LEU A 513 -24.16 -9.27 -12.93
C LEU A 513 -24.43 -8.18 -13.97
N SER A 514 -25.71 -7.88 -14.20
CA SER A 514 -26.18 -6.68 -14.88
C SER A 514 -27.25 -5.98 -14.04
N PHE A 515 -27.46 -4.68 -14.24
CA PHE A 515 -28.57 -3.93 -13.65
C PHE A 515 -29.59 -3.53 -14.71
N ARG A 516 -30.87 -3.51 -14.33
CA ARG A 516 -31.97 -2.95 -15.10
C ARG A 516 -32.80 -2.03 -14.20
N LYS A 517 -33.21 -0.89 -14.74
CA LYS A 517 -34.13 0.03 -14.05
C LYS A 517 -35.56 -0.47 -14.29
N THR A 518 -36.32 -0.70 -13.22
CA THR A 518 -37.73 -1.13 -13.33
C THR A 518 -38.67 0.07 -13.29
N ASP A 519 -38.34 1.09 -12.50
CA ASP A 519 -39.04 2.36 -12.41
C ASP A 519 -38.07 3.49 -12.00
N ALA A 520 -38.57 4.69 -11.69
CA ALA A 520 -37.72 5.84 -11.34
C ALA A 520 -36.79 5.60 -10.14
N THR A 521 -37.22 4.79 -9.17
CA THR A 521 -36.59 4.60 -7.86
C THR A 521 -36.15 3.16 -7.58
N THR A 522 -36.39 2.24 -8.51
CA THR A 522 -36.11 0.81 -8.35
C THR A 522 -35.21 0.26 -9.46
N VAL A 523 -34.22 -0.52 -9.05
CA VAL A 523 -33.26 -1.21 -9.92
C VAL A 523 -33.13 -2.66 -9.48
N GLU A 524 -33.05 -3.57 -10.44
CA GLU A 524 -32.86 -4.99 -10.20
C GLU A 524 -31.61 -5.51 -10.90
N SER A 525 -30.95 -6.48 -10.29
CA SER A 525 -29.87 -7.22 -10.92
C SER A 525 -30.37 -8.41 -11.73
N SER A 526 -29.52 -8.90 -12.64
CA SER A 526 -29.60 -10.27 -13.12
C SER A 526 -29.47 -11.26 -11.95
N ALA A 527 -29.91 -12.50 -12.16
CA ALA A 527 -29.69 -13.55 -11.17
C ALA A 527 -28.22 -14.03 -11.14
N ASP A 528 -27.73 -14.42 -9.97
CA ASP A 528 -26.46 -15.14 -9.80
C ASP A 528 -26.59 -16.61 -10.26
N MET A 529 -25.50 -17.37 -10.19
CA MET A 529 -25.49 -18.80 -10.55
C MET A 529 -26.42 -19.66 -9.67
N ARG A 530 -26.89 -19.13 -8.54
CA ARG A 530 -27.82 -19.81 -7.60
C ARG A 530 -29.26 -19.34 -7.79
N GLY A 531 -29.52 -18.48 -8.77
CA GLY A 531 -30.86 -17.96 -9.06
C GLY A 531 -31.33 -16.85 -8.12
N ARG A 532 -30.44 -16.25 -7.31
CA ARG A 532 -30.78 -15.07 -6.50
C ARG A 532 -30.53 -13.80 -7.28
N HIS A 533 -31.27 -12.74 -7.00
CA HIS A 533 -31.04 -11.42 -7.58
C HIS A 533 -31.18 -10.33 -6.52
N LEU A 534 -30.58 -9.18 -6.78
CA LEU A 534 -30.60 -8.02 -5.92
C LEU A 534 -31.64 -7.01 -6.42
N LYS A 535 -32.56 -6.60 -5.54
CA LYS A 535 -33.45 -5.46 -5.74
C LYS A 535 -32.95 -4.29 -4.90
N ILE A 536 -32.79 -3.13 -5.53
CA ILE A 536 -32.36 -1.87 -4.91
C ILE A 536 -33.50 -0.87 -5.07
N GLN A 537 -34.04 -0.39 -3.96
CA GLN A 537 -35.13 0.58 -3.94
C GLN A 537 -34.71 1.83 -3.17
N THR A 538 -34.95 3.00 -3.74
CA THR A 538 -34.59 4.27 -3.10
C THR A 538 -35.82 5.11 -2.76
N ALA A 539 -35.75 5.81 -1.64
CA ALA A 539 -36.70 6.85 -1.28
C ALA A 539 -35.93 8.04 -0.72
N GLY A 540 -36.35 9.25 -1.06
CA GLY A 540 -35.67 10.45 -0.61
C GLY A 540 -36.49 11.69 -0.85
N ASP A 541 -36.10 12.75 -0.17
CA ASP A 541 -36.65 14.10 -0.34
C ASP A 541 -35.50 15.09 -0.59
N PRO A 542 -35.35 15.62 -1.83
CA PRO A 542 -36.11 15.29 -3.04
C PRO A 542 -35.88 13.84 -3.53
N THR A 543 -36.67 13.37 -4.50
CA THR A 543 -36.49 12.01 -5.05
C THR A 543 -35.10 11.84 -5.68
N PRO A 544 -34.36 10.75 -5.37
CA PRO A 544 -33.04 10.51 -5.94
C PRO A 544 -33.07 10.28 -7.45
N GLU A 545 -32.06 10.79 -8.15
CA GLU A 545 -31.83 10.53 -9.57
C GLU A 545 -30.96 9.28 -9.74
N LEU A 546 -31.49 8.28 -10.47
CA LEU A 546 -30.84 6.98 -10.66
C LEU A 546 -30.33 6.80 -12.10
N ARG A 547 -29.05 6.47 -12.23
CA ARG A 547 -28.35 6.16 -13.50
C ARG A 547 -27.59 4.84 -13.38
N ILE A 548 -27.73 3.97 -14.39
CA ILE A 548 -26.92 2.74 -14.49
C ILE A 548 -25.70 3.04 -15.38
N ALA A 549 -24.53 2.61 -14.91
CA ALA A 549 -23.25 2.72 -15.62
C ALA A 549 -22.55 1.35 -15.67
N ARG A 550 -21.66 1.16 -16.64
CA ARG A 550 -20.85 -0.05 -16.77
C ARG A 550 -19.53 0.22 -17.48
N GLY A 551 -18.43 0.25 -16.73
CA GLY A 551 -17.08 0.43 -17.27
C GLY A 551 -16.84 1.80 -17.90
N GLU A 552 -17.34 2.87 -17.27
CA GLU A 552 -17.15 4.25 -17.73
C GLU A 552 -15.88 4.85 -17.12
N THR A 553 -15.10 5.59 -17.90
CA THR A 553 -13.87 6.25 -17.41
C THR A 553 -14.09 7.73 -17.09
N VAL A 554 -15.09 8.37 -17.71
CA VAL A 554 -15.42 9.78 -17.52
C VAL A 554 -16.95 9.96 -17.62
N PRO A 555 -17.66 10.24 -16.52
CA PRO A 555 -17.16 10.10 -15.15
C PRO A 555 -16.80 8.63 -14.84
N PHE A 556 -15.87 8.40 -13.91
CA PHE A 556 -15.43 7.05 -13.56
C PHE A 556 -16.57 6.28 -12.87
N SER A 557 -16.92 5.08 -13.36
CA SER A 557 -17.98 4.26 -12.77
C SER A 557 -18.00 2.82 -13.28
N GLY A 558 -18.42 1.88 -12.44
CA GLY A 558 -18.69 0.50 -12.86
C GLY A 558 -17.44 -0.29 -13.21
N TRP A 559 -16.47 -0.34 -12.30
CA TRP A 559 -15.26 -1.16 -12.43
C TRP A 559 -15.00 -1.97 -11.17
N VAL A 560 -14.48 -3.19 -11.35
CA VAL A 560 -13.94 -4.04 -10.28
C VAL A 560 -12.67 -4.69 -10.79
N VAL A 561 -11.60 -4.67 -9.99
CA VAL A 561 -10.35 -5.36 -10.34
C VAL A 561 -10.42 -6.84 -9.96
N VAL A 562 -10.28 -7.70 -10.96
CA VAL A 562 -10.25 -9.17 -10.83
C VAL A 562 -8.90 -9.66 -11.34
N HIS A 563 -8.14 -10.40 -10.52
CA HIS A 563 -6.79 -10.87 -10.88
C HIS A 563 -5.90 -9.76 -11.46
N ARG A 564 -5.83 -8.60 -10.78
CA ARG A 564 -5.09 -7.38 -11.22
C ARG A 564 -5.58 -6.71 -12.51
N HIS A 565 -6.62 -7.23 -13.17
CA HIS A 565 -7.19 -6.63 -14.37
C HIS A 565 -8.49 -5.89 -14.05
N PRO A 566 -8.60 -4.59 -14.39
CA PRO A 566 -9.87 -3.89 -14.34
C PRO A 566 -10.90 -4.57 -15.25
N ARG A 567 -12.03 -4.98 -14.69
CA ARG A 567 -13.18 -5.51 -15.42
C ARG A 567 -14.36 -4.56 -15.27
N SER A 568 -15.07 -4.35 -16.37
CA SER A 568 -16.31 -3.59 -16.39
C SER A 568 -17.39 -4.32 -15.57
N ALA A 569 -18.07 -3.57 -14.70
CA ALA A 569 -19.04 -4.06 -13.74
C ALA A 569 -20.28 -3.15 -13.70
N PRO A 570 -21.48 -3.66 -13.39
CA PRO A 570 -22.65 -2.82 -13.23
C PRO A 570 -22.51 -1.93 -11.99
N SER A 571 -22.85 -0.65 -12.15
CA SER A 571 -22.91 0.33 -11.07
C SER A 571 -24.21 1.12 -11.17
N LEU A 572 -24.88 1.31 -10.04
CA LEU A 572 -26.01 2.21 -9.90
C LEU A 572 -25.52 3.50 -9.24
N GLU A 573 -25.57 4.61 -9.98
CA GLU A 573 -25.31 5.93 -9.46
C GLU A 573 -26.61 6.53 -8.96
N ALA A 574 -26.62 6.91 -7.68
CA ALA A 574 -27.72 7.58 -7.02
C ALA A 574 -27.28 9.00 -6.64
N PHE A 575 -27.72 9.98 -7.43
CA PHE A 575 -27.53 11.40 -7.15
C PHE A 575 -28.70 11.93 -6.32
N GLN A 576 -28.39 12.61 -5.22
CA GLN A 576 -29.37 13.22 -4.33
C GLN A 576 -29.19 14.73 -4.37
N PRO A 577 -30.16 15.49 -4.92
CA PRO A 577 -30.04 16.94 -5.04
C PRO A 577 -30.30 17.65 -3.71
N GLY A 578 -29.78 18.88 -3.61
CA GLY A 578 -30.08 19.81 -2.54
C GLY A 578 -29.00 19.89 -1.45
N PRO A 579 -28.86 21.06 -0.79
CA PRO A 579 -27.88 21.30 0.27
C PRO A 579 -28.16 20.52 1.56
N GLU A 580 -29.43 20.22 1.79
CA GLU A 580 -29.92 19.35 2.85
C GLU A 580 -30.78 18.29 2.19
N SER A 581 -30.49 17.02 2.46
CA SER A 581 -31.23 15.93 1.85
C SER A 581 -31.16 14.67 2.69
N VAL A 582 -32.14 13.79 2.46
CA VAL A 582 -32.17 12.45 3.03
C VAL A 582 -32.50 11.43 1.95
N LYS A 583 -31.78 10.31 1.97
CA LYS A 583 -31.95 9.19 1.03
C LYS A 583 -31.89 7.87 1.79
N ALA A 584 -32.99 7.14 1.76
CA ALA A 584 -33.05 5.74 2.13
C ALA A 584 -32.83 4.85 0.89
N THR A 585 -31.96 3.85 1.00
CA THR A 585 -31.74 2.81 -0.01
C THR A 585 -31.91 1.45 0.63
N LEU A 586 -32.93 0.71 0.21
CA LEU A 586 -33.19 -0.66 0.63
C LEU A 586 -32.59 -1.64 -0.38
N PHE A 587 -31.80 -2.58 0.13
CA PHE A 587 -31.21 -3.67 -0.61
C PHE A 587 -31.86 -4.98 -0.16
N THR A 588 -32.46 -5.72 -1.10
CA THR A 588 -33.11 -7.00 -0.82
C THR A 588 -32.60 -8.08 -1.78
N LEU A 589 -32.08 -9.19 -1.24
CA LEU A 589 -31.81 -10.40 -2.01
C LEU A 589 -33.04 -11.28 -2.09
N GLN A 590 -33.37 -11.73 -3.29
CA GLN A 590 -34.56 -12.52 -3.56
C GLN A 590 -34.23 -13.75 -4.41
N GLN A 591 -34.85 -14.89 -4.09
CA GLN A 591 -34.75 -16.09 -4.91
C GLN A 591 -35.70 -15.97 -6.11
N LYS A 592 -35.24 -16.35 -7.30
CA LYS A 592 -36.10 -16.38 -8.48
C LYS A 592 -37.25 -17.38 -8.29
N GLY A 593 -38.48 -16.92 -8.48
CA GLY A 593 -39.69 -17.76 -8.41
C GLY A 593 -40.32 -17.89 -7.02
N THR A 594 -39.75 -17.30 -5.97
CA THR A 594 -40.48 -17.10 -4.69
C THR A 594 -41.36 -15.86 -4.79
N ALA A 595 -42.47 -15.81 -4.02
CA ALA A 595 -43.30 -14.62 -3.92
C ALA A 595 -42.43 -13.39 -3.62
N GLU A 596 -42.61 -12.31 -4.38
CA GLU A 596 -41.82 -11.09 -4.19
C GLU A 596 -42.05 -10.54 -2.78
N ASN A 597 -41.05 -10.65 -1.91
CA ASN A 597 -40.93 -9.79 -0.74
C ASN A 597 -40.49 -8.40 -1.21
N SER A 598 -41.34 -7.72 -1.98
CA SER A 598 -41.11 -6.39 -2.49
C SER A 598 -41.57 -5.38 -1.46
N ALA A 599 -40.66 -4.98 -0.57
CA ALA A 599 -40.91 -3.93 0.40
C ALA A 599 -40.47 -2.57 -0.17
N THR A 600 -41.38 -1.64 -0.37
CA THR A 600 -41.03 -0.29 -0.85
C THR A 600 -40.74 0.63 0.33
N PRO A 601 -39.54 1.24 0.40
CA PRO A 601 -39.23 2.19 1.47
C PRO A 601 -39.94 3.52 1.25
N THR A 602 -40.47 4.10 2.32
CA THR A 602 -41.02 5.47 2.35
C THR A 602 -40.48 6.18 3.59
N ILE A 603 -39.83 7.33 3.41
CA ILE A 603 -39.30 8.12 4.52
C ILE A 603 -40.28 9.24 4.92
N ALA A 604 -40.48 9.42 6.22
CA ALA A 604 -41.33 10.48 6.74
C ALA A 604 -40.67 11.88 6.53
N PRO A 605 -41.45 12.93 6.27
CA PRO A 605 -40.95 14.30 6.16
C PRO A 605 -40.21 14.76 7.43
N GLY A 606 -39.25 15.67 7.27
CA GLY A 606 -38.51 16.26 8.39
C GLY A 606 -37.51 15.32 9.07
N ALA A 607 -37.13 14.22 8.41
CA ALA A 607 -36.15 13.27 8.92
C ALA A 607 -34.79 13.92 9.18
N ARG A 608 -34.21 13.61 10.34
CA ARG A 608 -32.87 14.04 10.79
C ARG A 608 -32.05 12.82 11.21
N PRO A 609 -30.71 12.90 11.25
CA PRO A 609 -29.87 11.75 11.60
C PRO A 609 -30.28 11.06 12.91
N GLU A 610 -30.62 11.81 13.95
CA GLU A 610 -31.05 11.30 15.25
C GLU A 610 -32.56 11.05 15.37
N ALA A 611 -33.36 11.47 14.40
CA ALA A 611 -34.82 11.39 14.46
C ALA A 611 -35.43 11.19 13.06
N TRP A 612 -35.76 9.95 12.71
CA TRP A 612 -36.37 9.62 11.43
C TRP A 612 -37.33 8.44 11.57
N SER A 613 -38.35 8.39 10.71
CA SER A 613 -39.26 7.26 10.58
C SER A 613 -39.32 6.81 9.12
N LEU A 614 -39.26 5.50 8.91
CA LEU A 614 -39.30 4.89 7.59
C LEU A 614 -40.25 3.69 7.62
N THR A 615 -41.12 3.60 6.63
CA THR A 615 -42.03 2.47 6.46
C THR A 615 -41.55 1.61 5.29
N LEU A 616 -41.64 0.29 5.45
CA LEU A 616 -41.38 -0.71 4.41
C LEU A 616 -42.71 -1.38 4.07
N ASP A 617 -43.25 -1.07 2.89
CA ASP A 617 -44.56 -1.55 2.45
C ASP A 617 -44.42 -2.78 1.55
N SER A 618 -44.89 -3.95 2.01
CA SER A 618 -45.01 -5.15 1.19
C SER A 618 -46.41 -5.23 0.57
N GLY A 619 -46.49 -5.41 -0.75
CA GLY A 619 -47.74 -5.33 -1.52
C GLY A 619 -48.90 -6.22 -1.04
N ASN A 620 -48.64 -7.25 -0.24
CA ASN A 620 -49.64 -8.20 0.25
C ASN A 620 -49.90 -8.14 1.78
N SER A 621 -49.79 -6.96 2.42
CA SER A 621 -50.15 -6.69 3.83
C SER A 621 -49.19 -7.18 4.92
N THR A 622 -48.04 -6.50 5.03
CA THR A 622 -47.23 -6.39 6.26
C THR A 622 -46.46 -5.07 6.15
N HIS A 623 -46.71 -4.10 7.04
CA HIS A 623 -45.91 -2.86 7.09
C HIS A 623 -44.94 -2.95 8.25
N LEU A 624 -43.65 -2.81 7.94
CA LEU A 624 -42.62 -2.69 8.95
C LEU A 624 -42.23 -1.22 9.05
N ARG A 625 -42.45 -0.62 10.22
CA ARG A 625 -42.03 0.76 10.52
C ARG A 625 -40.77 0.73 11.38
N LEU A 626 -39.76 1.45 10.90
CA LEU A 626 -38.49 1.69 11.56
C LEU A 626 -38.47 3.14 12.02
N THR A 627 -38.31 3.38 13.31
CA THR A 627 -38.23 4.74 13.86
C THR A 627 -36.99 4.90 14.71
N ARG A 628 -36.08 5.80 14.33
CA ARG A 628 -35.00 6.24 15.19
C ARG A 628 -35.49 7.40 16.05
N GLN A 629 -35.32 7.28 17.36
CA GLN A 629 -35.63 8.31 18.36
C GLN A 629 -34.42 8.51 19.27
N GLY A 630 -33.53 9.42 18.87
CA GLY A 630 -32.26 9.68 19.54
C GLY A 630 -31.37 8.44 19.58
N ARG A 631 -31.39 7.78 20.75
CA ARG A 631 -30.58 6.61 21.10
C ARG A 631 -31.33 5.28 21.06
N SER A 632 -32.52 5.26 20.49
CA SER A 632 -33.31 4.04 20.36
C SER A 632 -33.73 3.87 18.92
N LEU A 633 -33.74 2.62 18.46
CA LEU A 633 -34.34 2.22 17.20
C LEU A 633 -35.55 1.35 17.50
N VAL A 634 -36.72 1.80 17.07
CA VAL A 634 -37.99 1.11 17.25
C VAL A 634 -38.34 0.41 15.96
N LEU A 635 -38.64 -0.89 16.06
CA LEU A 635 -39.13 -1.74 14.99
C LEU A 635 -40.57 -2.12 15.31
N GLU A 636 -41.52 -1.63 14.52
CA GLU A 636 -42.95 -1.91 14.66
C GLU A 636 -43.42 -2.70 13.45
N ASP A 637 -43.96 -3.91 13.67
CA ASP A 637 -44.71 -4.65 12.65
C ASP A 637 -46.19 -4.30 12.83
N THR A 638 -46.71 -3.46 11.93
CA THR A 638 -48.06 -2.92 12.07
C THR A 638 -49.14 -3.96 11.79
N ALA A 639 -48.79 -5.12 11.20
CA ALA A 639 -49.78 -6.15 10.87
C ALA A 639 -50.15 -6.99 12.09
N ASN A 640 -49.18 -7.27 12.97
CA ASN A 640 -49.40 -8.01 14.22
C ASN A 640 -49.34 -7.13 15.47
N GLY A 641 -49.01 -5.84 15.32
CA GLY A 641 -48.89 -4.88 16.43
C GLY A 641 -47.68 -5.12 17.33
N SER A 642 -46.70 -5.93 16.89
CA SER A 642 -45.49 -6.17 17.65
C SER A 642 -44.53 -4.99 17.54
N GLN A 643 -43.91 -4.61 18.66
CA GLN A 643 -42.96 -3.52 18.73
C GLN A 643 -41.73 -3.98 19.51
N ASN A 644 -40.56 -3.78 18.92
CA ASN A 644 -39.28 -4.03 19.56
C ASN A 644 -38.45 -2.75 19.59
N THR A 645 -37.91 -2.40 20.75
CA THR A 645 -37.07 -1.21 20.93
C THR A 645 -35.64 -1.66 21.20
N VAL A 646 -34.74 -1.29 20.30
CA VAL A 646 -33.30 -1.59 20.38
C VAL A 646 -32.56 -0.35 20.88
N PRO A 647 -31.91 -0.41 22.06
CA PRO A 647 -31.04 0.67 22.51
C PRO A 647 -29.78 0.74 21.63
N LEU A 648 -29.32 1.96 21.37
CA LEU A 648 -28.09 2.23 20.62
C LEU A 648 -26.95 2.58 21.58
N ASP A 649 -25.81 1.93 21.40
CA ASP A 649 -24.59 2.14 22.17
C ASP A 649 -23.80 3.34 21.64
N THR A 650 -23.20 4.12 22.55
CA THR A 650 -22.18 5.13 22.16
C THR A 650 -20.83 4.46 22.16
N PRO A 651 -19.96 4.71 21.17
CA PRO A 651 -18.58 4.28 21.28
C PRO A 651 -17.88 4.94 22.46
N ALA A 652 -17.01 4.20 23.12
CA ALA A 652 -16.11 4.74 24.13
C ALA A 652 -15.22 5.86 23.52
N PRO A 653 -14.80 6.87 24.30
CA PRO A 653 -13.93 7.94 23.81
C PRO A 653 -12.62 7.40 23.20
N LEU A 654 -12.34 7.75 21.94
CA LEU A 654 -11.17 7.25 21.19
C LEU A 654 -10.05 8.28 21.05
N ALA A 655 -10.29 9.55 21.40
CA ALA A 655 -9.42 10.66 21.04
C ALA A 655 -7.97 10.49 21.54
N SER A 656 -7.78 10.00 22.77
CA SER A 656 -6.46 9.74 23.35
C SER A 656 -5.73 8.59 22.65
N ARG A 657 -6.42 7.48 22.39
CA ARG A 657 -5.88 6.32 21.65
C ARG A 657 -5.50 6.68 20.22
N GLN A 658 -6.34 7.46 19.53
CA GLN A 658 -6.03 8.01 18.19
C GLN A 658 -4.84 8.98 18.22
N ALA A 659 -4.76 9.83 19.24
CA ALA A 659 -3.62 10.73 19.41
C ALA A 659 -2.32 9.97 19.64
N ALA A 660 -2.33 8.91 20.47
CA ALA A 660 -1.17 8.07 20.71
C ALA A 660 -0.62 7.43 19.42
N LEU A 661 -1.49 6.88 18.56
CA LEU A 661 -1.09 6.35 17.24
C LEU A 661 -0.45 7.43 16.35
N ARG A 662 -1.06 8.63 16.30
CA ARG A 662 -0.54 9.76 15.50
C ARG A 662 0.81 10.27 16.01
N THR A 663 0.98 10.34 17.33
CA THR A 663 2.24 10.74 17.97
C THR A 663 3.33 9.71 17.67
N ALA A 664 3.06 8.41 17.90
CA ALA A 664 4.01 7.35 17.60
C ALA A 664 4.48 7.35 16.14
N MET A 665 3.56 7.55 15.18
CA MET A 665 3.90 7.70 13.76
C MET A 665 4.73 8.96 13.48
N THR A 666 4.40 10.08 14.13
CA THR A 666 5.11 11.35 13.93
C THR A 666 6.54 11.28 14.47
N ASP A 667 6.72 10.72 15.66
CA ASP A 667 8.02 10.54 16.30
C ASP A 667 8.91 9.60 15.48
N ALA A 668 8.34 8.50 14.98
CA ALA A 668 9.06 7.56 14.12
C ALA A 668 9.50 8.18 12.78
N ILE A 669 8.65 9.01 12.16
CA ILE A 669 9.01 9.77 10.95
C ILE A 669 10.10 10.81 11.26
N ALA A 670 10.05 11.46 12.41
CA ALA A 670 11.09 12.42 12.81
C ALA A 670 12.44 11.72 13.02
N GLN A 671 12.44 10.51 13.57
CA GLN A 671 13.64 9.69 13.75
C GLN A 671 14.17 9.12 12.43
N TYR A 672 13.28 8.74 11.52
CA TYR A 672 13.61 8.14 10.22
C TYR A 672 12.85 8.86 9.10
N PRO A 673 13.32 10.05 8.69
CA PRO A 673 12.67 10.82 7.64
C PRO A 673 12.69 10.06 6.31
N GLN A 674 11.59 10.18 5.55
CA GLN A 674 11.47 9.50 4.27
C GLN A 674 12.47 10.07 3.26
N TRP A 675 13.28 9.20 2.66
CA TRP A 675 14.13 9.59 1.54
C TRP A 675 13.29 10.06 0.35
N ARG A 676 13.61 11.27 -0.12
CA ARG A 676 13.00 11.85 -1.32
C ARG A 676 13.94 11.67 -2.49
N ASN A 677 13.59 10.79 -3.42
CA ASN A 677 14.33 10.65 -4.67
C ASN A 677 14.10 11.89 -5.56
N LEU A 678 15.00 12.86 -5.45
CA LEU A 678 14.98 14.12 -6.18
C LEU A 678 15.93 14.11 -7.41
N LYS A 679 16.33 12.94 -7.92
CA LYS A 679 17.34 12.83 -9.00
C LYS A 679 17.03 13.74 -10.20
N HIS A 680 15.79 13.74 -10.69
CA HIS A 680 15.38 14.62 -11.80
C HIS A 680 15.56 16.12 -11.48
N TYR A 681 15.22 16.52 -10.25
CA TYR A 681 15.37 17.90 -9.80
C TYR A 681 16.84 18.28 -9.61
N ARG A 682 17.67 17.35 -9.07
CA ARG A 682 19.13 17.53 -8.93
C ARG A 682 19.80 17.76 -10.28
N ILE A 683 19.41 17.01 -11.31
CA ILE A 683 19.89 17.19 -12.70
C ILE A 683 19.49 18.58 -13.24
N LYS A 684 18.21 18.95 -13.14
CA LYS A 684 17.73 20.27 -13.58
C LYS A 684 18.46 21.42 -12.88
N MET A 685 18.67 21.33 -11.56
CA MET A 685 19.42 22.34 -10.81
C MET A 685 20.89 22.38 -11.18
N THR A 686 21.50 21.24 -11.51
CA THR A 686 22.89 21.21 -12.00
C THR A 686 23.03 22.01 -13.30
N TYR A 687 22.15 21.80 -14.28
CA TYR A 687 22.17 22.58 -15.52
C TYR A 687 21.92 24.07 -15.27
N LEU A 688 20.97 24.41 -14.40
CA LEU A 688 20.69 25.79 -14.05
C LEU A 688 21.91 26.49 -13.41
N VAL A 689 22.56 25.82 -12.45
CA VAL A 689 23.77 26.32 -11.77
C VAL A 689 24.91 26.53 -12.76
N LEU A 690 25.15 25.57 -13.66
CA LEU A 690 26.20 25.68 -14.67
C LEU A 690 25.92 26.79 -15.70
N ALA A 691 24.67 26.93 -16.15
CA ALA A 691 24.27 27.99 -17.06
C ALA A 691 24.41 29.37 -16.40
N LEU A 692 23.95 29.51 -15.16
CA LEU A 692 24.08 30.76 -14.39
C LEU A 692 25.56 31.10 -14.14
N PHE A 693 26.39 30.11 -13.84
CA PHE A 693 27.83 30.31 -13.69
C PHE A 693 28.45 30.83 -14.99
N ALA A 694 28.18 30.20 -16.13
CA ALA A 694 28.69 30.67 -17.43
C ALA A 694 28.26 32.10 -17.75
N LEU A 695 26.99 32.44 -17.51
CA LEU A 695 26.47 33.80 -17.70
C LEU A 695 27.15 34.82 -16.79
N LEU A 696 27.34 34.48 -15.51
CA LEU A 696 28.01 35.35 -14.54
C LEU A 696 29.50 35.52 -14.88
N GLU A 697 30.19 34.49 -15.37
CA GLU A 697 31.58 34.60 -15.82
C GLU A 697 31.72 35.44 -17.09
N ILE A 698 30.82 35.30 -18.06
CA ILE A 698 30.78 36.15 -19.26
C ILE A 698 30.56 37.62 -18.84
N ALA A 699 29.59 37.87 -17.97
CA ALA A 699 29.32 39.21 -17.45
C ALA A 699 30.53 39.78 -16.70
N TYR A 700 31.18 38.96 -15.85
CA TYR A 700 32.39 39.33 -15.12
C TYR A 700 33.53 39.70 -16.08
N LEU A 701 33.74 38.91 -17.13
CA LEU A 701 34.76 39.14 -18.16
C LEU A 701 34.50 40.44 -18.93
N ILE A 702 33.25 40.68 -19.35
CA ILE A 702 32.85 41.92 -20.03
C ILE A 702 33.13 43.13 -19.15
N VAL A 703 32.75 43.09 -17.87
CA VAL A 703 33.01 44.19 -16.92
C VAL A 703 34.50 44.36 -16.66
N ASN A 704 35.25 43.27 -16.47
CA ASN A 704 36.68 43.30 -16.24
C ASN A 704 37.45 43.90 -17.44
N TRP A 705 37.03 43.54 -18.67
CA TRP A 705 37.56 44.11 -19.91
C TRP A 705 37.27 45.61 -20.03
N ARG A 706 36.02 46.03 -19.80
CA ARG A 706 35.62 47.45 -19.89
C ARG A 706 36.26 48.35 -18.83
N THR A 707 36.57 47.82 -17.65
CA THR A 707 37.04 48.61 -16.50
C THR A 707 38.55 48.53 -16.24
N GLY A 708 39.30 47.84 -17.11
CA GLY A 708 40.76 47.71 -16.97
C GLY A 708 41.23 47.04 -15.67
N GLY A 709 40.39 46.19 -15.06
CA GLY A 709 40.73 45.44 -13.83
C GLY A 709 40.74 46.24 -12.52
N TRP A 710 40.16 47.44 -12.47
CA TRP A 710 40.13 48.29 -11.26
C TRP A 710 39.11 47.85 -10.19
N ARG A 711 39.09 48.56 -9.03
CA ARG A 711 38.30 48.30 -7.79
C ARG A 711 36.89 47.66 -7.94
N PRO A 712 36.01 48.05 -8.89
CA PRO A 712 34.68 47.41 -9.06
C PRO A 712 34.73 45.88 -9.27
N THR A 713 35.79 45.36 -9.90
CA THR A 713 35.94 43.91 -10.16
C THR A 713 36.14 43.07 -8.90
N LYS A 714 36.63 43.66 -7.80
CA LYS A 714 36.77 42.99 -6.50
C LYS A 714 35.41 42.88 -5.81
N ALA A 715 34.63 43.95 -5.81
CA ALA A 715 33.30 43.96 -5.20
C ALA A 715 32.37 42.97 -5.91
N ILE A 716 32.31 43.00 -7.25
CA ILE A 716 31.52 42.05 -8.05
C ILE A 716 31.93 40.60 -7.77
N HIS A 717 33.24 40.32 -7.68
CA HIS A 717 33.71 38.98 -7.34
C HIS A 717 33.22 38.53 -5.96
N ILE A 718 33.34 39.38 -4.93
CA ILE A 718 32.85 39.07 -3.59
C ILE A 718 31.34 38.82 -3.61
N THR A 719 30.57 39.67 -4.31
CA THR A 719 29.12 39.50 -4.46
C THR A 719 28.76 38.19 -5.13
N ILE A 720 29.46 37.79 -6.20
CA ILE A 720 29.22 36.50 -6.87
C ILE A 720 29.49 35.32 -5.93
N VAL A 721 30.63 35.33 -5.22
CA VAL A 721 30.97 34.25 -4.27
C VAL A 721 29.97 34.20 -3.11
N ALA A 722 29.59 35.36 -2.56
CA ALA A 722 28.58 35.45 -1.51
C ALA A 722 27.21 34.94 -2.01
N GLY A 723 26.81 35.30 -3.23
CA GLY A 723 25.58 34.82 -3.86
C GLY A 723 25.55 33.30 -4.00
N TRP A 724 26.63 32.68 -4.47
CA TRP A 724 26.74 31.22 -4.53
C TRP A 724 26.71 30.56 -3.15
N THR A 725 27.33 31.20 -2.15
CA THR A 725 27.31 30.70 -0.77
C THR A 725 25.89 30.74 -0.20
N CYS A 726 25.17 31.85 -0.38
CA CYS A 726 23.76 31.97 0.02
C CYS A 726 22.87 30.97 -0.71
N ALA A 727 23.10 30.75 -2.01
CA ALA A 727 22.38 29.75 -2.79
C ALA A 727 22.63 28.33 -2.27
N ALA A 728 23.88 27.98 -1.94
CA ALA A 728 24.22 26.69 -1.35
C ALA A 728 23.52 26.48 0.00
N LEU A 729 23.57 27.47 0.90
CA LEU A 729 22.90 27.42 2.20
C LEU A 729 21.38 27.27 2.06
N TRP A 730 20.77 28.02 1.14
CA TRP A 730 19.34 27.94 0.88
C TRP A 730 18.93 26.60 0.27
N MET A 731 19.66 26.10 -0.74
CA MET A 731 19.38 24.79 -1.35
C MET A 731 19.54 23.65 -0.34
N HIS A 732 20.54 23.74 0.55
CA HIS A 732 20.69 22.80 1.64
C HIS A 732 19.48 22.88 2.59
N GLY A 733 19.18 24.04 3.17
CA GLY A 733 18.12 24.16 4.17
C GLY A 733 16.70 23.87 3.66
N VAL A 734 16.42 24.11 2.37
CA VAL A 734 15.05 24.02 1.83
C VAL A 734 14.81 22.76 0.99
N TYR A 735 15.80 22.29 0.22
CA TYR A 735 15.59 21.24 -0.78
C TYR A 735 16.32 19.93 -0.48
N PHE A 736 17.56 19.99 0.01
CA PHE A 736 18.45 18.83 0.01
C PHE A 736 19.01 18.42 1.39
N GLY A 737 18.84 19.23 2.42
CA GLY A 737 19.36 19.05 3.78
C GLY A 737 18.32 18.56 4.79
N GLY A 738 17.34 17.80 4.32
CA GLY A 738 16.34 17.14 5.15
C GLY A 738 16.53 15.64 5.20
#